data_AF-A0A9P4IXH3-F1
#
_entry.id   AF-A0A9P4IXH3-F1
#
_cell.length_a   1.000
_cell.length_b   1.000
_cell.length_c   1.000
_cell.angle_alpha   90.00
_cell.angle_beta   90.00
_cell.angle_gamma   90.00
#
_symmetry.space_group_name_H-M   'P 1'
#
loop_
_entity.id
_entity.type
_entity.pdbx_description
1 polymer ?
#
loop_
_entity_poly.entity_id
_entity_poly.type
_entity_poly.pdbx_seq_one_letter_code
_entity_poly.pdbx_strand_id
1 'polypeptide(L)'
;MLARPAALRSLRRLANPQRLRVSSTAPRIASSVRSLHHHSKHEDVSARSAVINVLNNIASKREVQQYLAQFTSVESQQFAVIKVGGAILTDYIDVLCSSLRNLNQMGLFPVIIHGAGPQLNKQLEAAGVEPQYNEGIRITDGKTLGVARKLFLEENMKLVDALESWGVRARPITSGVLMAAYKDKDIYKFVGEVNRVNTESIKASIADGYIPVLTCMAESEEGQVLNVNADKAAAELAKALVPLKIVYLSEKGGLHNKETGKLIEAINLDEEYDRYMSLPWVIHGTRSKIRDIKDLLDNLPKSSSVAIIHPETLERELFTHSGAGTLIRRGTKLNEASSVEEFQDLDQLKQVLVRDREGLDSKAVVDRYLDTLKSRSFRAYYDEAMEALAIVLPPENSASSTSLAHLATLTMTRSGWLSNIADNVFQCLKRDFPKLAWTVKQDDENLTWFSEKADGSIARKGEVLFWYGIETPEEVRQLMAEFVQHGRQMFGDINLESQLHRAAAAAVRIRDGAQRLQQQREQLSQARAYSTSSRTLTRGWRPAVKTAGAMQSRTYATTNPNPPLGIKNSEKDYPSKIAIIGARGYTGKALIELLNRHPNMDLRHVSSRELKGKKLADYTKREIIYENLSPDDVHKMAEAGAVDCWVMALPNGVCAPFVEAIDSSSHKDSVIVDLSADYRFNDKWTYGLPELVKRSTIAGAKRISNPGCYATAAQLGIAPLLPHLAPSPANPTIFGVSGYSGAGTKPSPKNDVNNLTDNLIPYSLTDHIHEREISAQLEREVAFIPHVAVWFAGIHHTISLPLNKTMASRDIRQLYQDRFAGEKLVKISGDTPSVKQIAGKHHVSIGSFAVHSGGQRAVVNVTIDNLLKGAATQCLQNMNLALGYAEYEGIPLD
;
A
#
# COMPACT_ATOMS: atom_id res chain seq x y z
N MET A 1 -61.71 -16.28 -44.04
CA MET A 1 -62.88 -15.90 -44.85
C MET A 1 -63.36 -14.52 -44.39
N LEU A 2 -63.74 -13.65 -45.33
CA LEU A 2 -64.57 -12.42 -45.18
C LEU A 2 -64.17 -11.44 -44.04
N ALA A 3 -63.47 -10.31 -44.27
CA ALA A 3 -63.79 -9.11 -45.08
C ALA A 3 -64.52 -7.97 -44.30
N ARG A 4 -63.89 -6.78 -44.37
CA ARG A 4 -64.34 -5.39 -44.06
C ARG A 4 -65.56 -4.95 -44.93
N PRO A 5 -66.19 -3.74 -44.83
CA PRO A 5 -65.79 -2.40 -44.27
C PRO A 5 -66.77 -1.86 -43.19
N ALA A 6 -66.96 -0.58 -42.80
CA ALA A 6 -66.54 0.79 -43.21
C ALA A 6 -66.26 1.68 -41.95
N ALA A 7 -65.72 2.91 -41.91
CA ALA A 7 -65.82 4.20 -42.66
C ALA A 7 -67.16 4.96 -42.42
N LEU A 8 -67.23 6.22 -41.95
CA LEU A 8 -66.51 7.47 -42.33
C LEU A 8 -66.60 8.61 -41.26
N ARG A 9 -65.63 9.56 -41.30
CA ARG A 9 -65.68 11.06 -41.15
C ARG A 9 -66.72 11.75 -40.20
N SER A 10 -66.48 12.92 -39.57
CA SER A 10 -65.34 13.87 -39.49
C SER A 10 -65.65 15.09 -38.58
N LEU A 11 -64.61 15.76 -38.02
CA LEU A 11 -64.51 17.23 -37.68
C LEU A 11 -65.62 17.84 -36.74
N ARG A 12 -65.33 18.58 -35.65
CA ARG A 12 -64.45 19.78 -35.50
C ARG A 12 -64.41 20.23 -34.01
N ARG A 13 -63.48 21.13 -33.65
CA ARG A 13 -63.31 21.75 -32.30
C ARG A 13 -64.44 22.74 -31.94
N LEU A 14 -64.78 22.84 -30.65
CA LEU A 14 -64.54 24.01 -29.75
C LEU A 14 -65.02 23.70 -28.30
N ALA A 15 -64.69 24.53 -27.31
CA ALA A 15 -64.64 24.14 -25.90
C ALA A 15 -65.58 24.89 -24.93
N ASN A 16 -65.82 24.26 -23.77
CA ASN A 16 -66.35 24.81 -22.50
C ASN A 16 -67.87 25.16 -22.43
N PRO A 17 -68.50 25.28 -21.22
CA PRO A 17 -68.00 24.96 -19.86
C PRO A 17 -69.04 24.26 -18.91
N GLN A 18 -68.61 24.05 -17.64
CA GLN A 18 -69.40 24.02 -16.38
C GLN A 18 -70.43 22.92 -16.06
N ARG A 19 -70.24 22.28 -14.89
CA ARG A 19 -71.27 22.08 -13.84
C ARG A 19 -70.62 21.78 -12.46
N LEU A 20 -71.30 22.14 -11.37
CA LEU A 20 -70.82 22.01 -9.98
C LEU A 20 -71.96 21.58 -9.03
N ARG A 21 -71.62 20.72 -8.05
CA ARG A 21 -72.21 20.58 -6.68
C ARG A 21 -73.65 20.02 -6.53
N VAL A 22 -74.10 19.42 -5.41
CA VAL A 22 -73.54 18.81 -4.15
C VAL A 22 -74.70 18.02 -3.48
N SER A 23 -74.51 16.86 -2.81
CA SER A 23 -74.55 16.67 -1.32
C SER A 23 -74.32 15.18 -0.95
N SER A 24 -73.28 14.79 -0.20
CA SER A 24 -73.22 14.54 1.28
C SER A 24 -74.21 13.46 1.79
N THR A 25 -73.87 12.48 2.64
CA THR A 25 -72.78 12.26 3.65
C THR A 25 -72.73 10.74 4.00
N ALA A 26 -71.82 10.13 4.80
CA ALA A 26 -70.68 10.60 5.58
C ALA A 26 -69.36 9.78 5.39
N PRO A 27 -68.82 8.89 6.28
CA PRO A 27 -67.36 8.88 6.45
C PRO A 27 -66.61 7.64 5.93
N ARG A 28 -65.47 7.87 5.28
CA ARG A 28 -64.38 6.88 5.16
C ARG A 28 -63.22 7.29 6.05
N ILE A 29 -62.78 6.38 6.91
CA ILE A 29 -61.57 6.54 7.74
C ILE A 29 -60.36 6.50 6.81
N ALA A 30 -59.57 7.56 6.80
CA ALA A 30 -58.29 7.59 6.09
C ALA A 30 -57.21 6.93 6.96
N SER A 31 -56.81 5.70 6.64
CA SER A 31 -55.62 5.09 7.23
C SER A 31 -54.37 5.70 6.61
N SER A 32 -53.69 6.56 7.37
CA SER A 32 -52.39 7.11 6.97
C SER A 32 -51.31 6.01 6.98
N VAL A 33 -50.92 5.51 5.82
CA VAL A 33 -49.66 4.75 5.71
C VAL A 33 -48.51 5.75 5.75
N ARG A 34 -48.07 6.08 6.96
CA ARG A 34 -46.77 6.72 7.17
C ARG A 34 -45.70 5.72 6.74
N SER A 35 -44.99 5.99 5.65
CA SER A 35 -43.69 5.36 5.40
C SER A 35 -42.69 5.92 6.42
N LEU A 36 -42.69 5.33 7.62
CA LEU A 36 -41.64 5.54 8.62
C LEU A 36 -40.36 4.88 8.12
N HIS A 37 -39.65 5.55 7.20
CA HIS A 37 -38.22 5.37 7.11
C HIS A 37 -37.60 5.97 8.37
N HIS A 38 -37.52 5.15 9.41
CA HIS A 38 -36.55 5.36 10.48
C HIS A 38 -35.15 5.23 9.86
N HIS A 39 -34.61 6.33 9.35
CA HIS A 39 -33.18 6.57 9.47
C HIS A 39 -32.88 6.62 10.97
N SER A 40 -32.42 5.50 11.50
CA SER A 40 -31.92 5.45 12.87
C SER A 40 -30.61 6.23 12.91
N LYS A 41 -30.40 7.05 13.95
CA LYS A 41 -29.12 7.75 14.17
C LYS A 41 -27.99 6.79 14.61
N HIS A 42 -28.07 5.51 14.24
CA HIS A 42 -27.21 4.44 14.74
C HIS A 42 -26.08 4.05 13.76
N GLU A 43 -26.20 4.33 12.46
CA GLU A 43 -25.17 3.94 11.47
C GLU A 43 -23.82 4.65 11.70
N ASP A 44 -23.83 5.96 11.94
CA ASP A 44 -22.60 6.75 12.25
C ASP A 44 -21.89 6.30 13.54
N VAL A 45 -22.64 5.79 14.52
CA VAL A 45 -22.06 5.27 15.77
C VAL A 45 -21.51 3.86 15.56
N SER A 46 -22.17 3.06 14.73
CA SER A 46 -21.84 1.66 14.41
C SER A 46 -20.52 1.52 13.66
N ALA A 47 -20.30 2.32 12.60
CA ALA A 47 -19.04 2.32 11.87
C ALA A 47 -17.88 2.84 12.75
N ARG A 48 -18.14 3.86 13.56
CA ARG A 48 -17.15 4.42 14.49
C ARG A 48 -16.76 3.45 15.60
N SER A 49 -17.70 2.66 16.15
CA SER A 49 -17.38 1.64 17.15
C SER A 49 -16.52 0.52 16.56
N ALA A 50 -16.83 0.06 15.33
CA ALA A 50 -16.02 -0.95 14.65
C ALA A 50 -14.58 -0.46 14.43
N VAL A 51 -14.40 0.77 13.91
CA VAL A 51 -13.05 1.37 13.73
C VAL A 51 -12.30 1.54 15.05
N ILE A 52 -12.97 1.94 16.14
CA ILE A 52 -12.35 2.04 17.46
C ILE A 52 -11.90 0.66 17.97
N ASN A 53 -12.71 -0.39 17.81
CA ASN A 53 -12.34 -1.74 18.25
C ASN A 53 -11.15 -2.29 17.44
N VAL A 54 -11.09 -2.00 16.14
CA VAL A 54 -9.91 -2.30 15.29
C VAL A 54 -8.66 -1.61 15.82
N LEU A 55 -8.74 -0.30 16.11
CA LEU A 55 -7.61 0.45 16.65
C LEU A 55 -7.19 -0.01 18.05
N ASN A 56 -8.14 -0.43 18.90
CA ASN A 56 -7.85 -0.98 20.23
C ASN A 56 -7.17 -2.37 20.17
N ASN A 57 -7.44 -3.15 19.13
CA ASN A 57 -6.88 -4.48 18.92
C ASN A 57 -5.55 -4.48 18.15
N ILE A 58 -5.07 -3.32 17.67
CA ILE A 58 -3.81 -3.19 16.92
C ILE A 58 -2.76 -2.49 17.79
N ALA A 59 -1.68 -3.20 18.11
CA ALA A 59 -0.52 -2.68 18.84
C ALA A 59 0.60 -2.15 17.92
N SER A 60 0.69 -2.63 16.67
CA SER A 60 1.82 -2.31 15.78
C SER A 60 1.44 -1.94 14.33
N LYS A 61 2.35 -1.20 13.66
CA LYS A 61 2.26 -0.91 12.21
C LYS A 61 2.23 -2.18 11.35
N ARG A 62 2.87 -3.29 11.80
CA ARG A 62 2.84 -4.60 11.15
C ARG A 62 1.43 -5.20 11.18
N GLU A 63 0.78 -5.15 12.34
CA GLU A 63 -0.63 -5.59 12.51
C GLU A 63 -1.60 -4.74 11.67
N VAL A 64 -1.42 -3.41 11.58
CA VAL A 64 -2.22 -2.56 10.64
C VAL A 64 -2.09 -3.07 9.20
N GLN A 65 -0.86 -3.36 8.75
CA GLN A 65 -0.64 -3.83 7.37
C GLN A 65 -1.18 -5.25 7.12
N GLN A 66 -1.10 -6.14 8.11
CA GLN A 66 -1.67 -7.48 8.04
C GLN A 66 -3.21 -7.45 8.01
N TYR A 67 -3.82 -6.62 8.85
CA TYR A 67 -5.26 -6.33 8.84
C TYR A 67 -5.69 -5.86 7.44
N LEU A 68 -5.07 -4.80 6.91
CA LEU A 68 -5.39 -4.28 5.57
C LEU A 68 -5.17 -5.31 4.45
N ALA A 69 -4.14 -6.16 4.54
CA ALA A 69 -3.89 -7.22 3.55
C ALA A 69 -5.00 -8.28 3.55
N GLN A 70 -5.48 -8.69 4.73
CA GLN A 70 -6.59 -9.66 4.84
C GLN A 70 -7.91 -9.07 4.30
N PHE A 71 -8.21 -7.79 4.59
CA PHE A 71 -9.42 -7.13 4.10
C PHE A 71 -9.43 -6.84 2.60
N THR A 72 -8.25 -6.64 1.98
CA THR A 72 -8.15 -6.32 0.54
C THR A 72 -8.03 -7.55 -0.37
N SER A 73 -7.74 -8.73 0.18
CA SER A 73 -7.40 -9.93 -0.58
C SER A 73 -8.50 -11.00 -0.66
N VAL A 74 -9.65 -10.82 0.03
CA VAL A 74 -10.58 -11.93 0.33
C VAL A 74 -12.00 -11.60 -0.13
N GLU A 75 -12.60 -12.48 -0.92
CA GLU A 75 -14.05 -12.49 -1.11
C GLU A 75 -14.72 -12.85 0.23
N SER A 76 -15.76 -12.13 0.65
CA SER A 76 -16.38 -12.28 1.98
C SER A 76 -16.80 -13.71 2.36
N GLN A 77 -16.99 -14.58 1.36
CA GLN A 77 -17.32 -16.01 1.50
C GLN A 77 -16.15 -16.89 1.98
N GLN A 78 -14.89 -16.43 1.81
CA GLN A 78 -13.66 -17.16 2.15
C GLN A 78 -12.98 -16.63 3.43
N PHE A 79 -13.66 -15.78 4.21
CA PHE A 79 -13.05 -15.16 5.38
C PHE A 79 -12.72 -16.16 6.49
N ALA A 80 -13.76 -16.76 7.11
CA ALA A 80 -13.56 -17.68 8.22
C ALA A 80 -14.66 -18.74 8.36
N VAL A 81 -14.28 -19.93 8.83
CA VAL A 81 -15.19 -20.95 9.37
C VAL A 81 -14.99 -21.04 10.87
N ILE A 82 -16.04 -20.80 11.66
CA ILE A 82 -15.98 -20.78 13.13
C ILE A 82 -16.80 -21.92 13.71
N LYS A 83 -16.12 -22.88 14.33
CA LYS A 83 -16.73 -23.94 15.12
C LYS A 83 -16.99 -23.46 16.54
N VAL A 84 -18.26 -23.49 16.95
CA VAL A 84 -18.72 -23.13 18.30
C VAL A 84 -18.97 -24.40 19.13
N GLY A 85 -18.38 -24.50 20.32
CA GLY A 85 -18.66 -25.57 21.28
C GLY A 85 -19.98 -25.32 22.04
N GLY A 86 -20.70 -26.38 22.41
CA GLY A 86 -22.02 -26.24 23.07
C GLY A 86 -22.00 -25.48 24.39
N ALA A 87 -20.91 -25.56 25.16
CA ALA A 87 -20.75 -24.76 26.37
C ALA A 87 -20.61 -23.25 26.07
N ILE A 88 -20.00 -22.87 24.94
CA ILE A 88 -19.95 -21.46 24.49
C ILE A 88 -21.36 -20.91 24.26
N LEU A 89 -22.29 -21.72 23.73
CA LEU A 89 -23.70 -21.35 23.59
C LEU A 89 -24.47 -21.27 24.92
N THR A 90 -23.90 -21.82 26.00
CA THR A 90 -24.51 -21.81 27.33
C THR A 90 -24.00 -20.63 28.15
N ASP A 91 -22.68 -20.49 28.24
CA ASP A 91 -22.01 -19.64 29.23
C ASP A 91 -21.40 -18.36 28.63
N TYR A 92 -21.21 -18.29 27.31
CA TYR A 92 -20.47 -17.21 26.62
C TYR A 92 -21.20 -16.67 25.37
N ILE A 93 -22.53 -16.86 25.27
CA ILE A 93 -23.30 -16.52 24.07
C ILE A 93 -23.29 -15.01 23.77
N ASP A 94 -23.39 -14.15 24.78
CA ASP A 94 -23.34 -12.69 24.62
C ASP A 94 -21.96 -12.20 24.18
N VAL A 95 -20.89 -12.78 24.74
CA VAL A 95 -19.51 -12.49 24.33
C VAL A 95 -19.32 -12.85 22.86
N LEU A 96 -19.78 -14.04 22.46
CA LEU A 96 -19.74 -14.49 21.07
C LEU A 96 -20.53 -13.54 20.14
N CYS A 97 -21.74 -13.12 20.53
CA CYS A 97 -22.56 -12.21 19.73
C CYS A 97 -21.91 -10.82 19.60
N SER A 98 -21.29 -10.30 20.67
CA SER A 98 -20.53 -9.05 20.63
C SER A 98 -19.36 -9.13 19.65
N SER A 99 -18.55 -10.19 19.71
CA SER A 99 -17.41 -10.37 18.78
C SER A 99 -17.88 -10.55 17.32
N LEU A 100 -18.95 -11.31 17.08
CA LEU A 100 -19.52 -11.51 15.75
C LEU A 100 -20.17 -10.24 15.19
N ARG A 101 -20.75 -9.39 16.04
CA ARG A 101 -21.27 -8.07 15.66
C ARG A 101 -20.18 -7.18 15.10
N ASN A 102 -19.03 -7.11 15.77
CA ASN A 102 -17.92 -6.26 15.34
C ASN A 102 -17.41 -6.71 13.97
N LEU A 103 -17.28 -8.03 13.72
CA LEU A 103 -16.95 -8.57 12.39
C LEU A 103 -18.01 -8.21 11.33
N ASN A 104 -19.31 -8.32 11.66
CA ASN A 104 -20.40 -7.98 10.76
C ASN A 104 -20.42 -6.49 10.39
N GLN A 105 -20.16 -5.60 11.37
CA GLN A 105 -20.00 -4.16 11.13
C GLN A 105 -18.82 -3.82 10.21
N MET A 106 -17.80 -4.68 10.14
CA MET A 106 -16.67 -4.56 9.22
C MET A 106 -16.95 -5.17 7.83
N GLY A 107 -18.16 -5.70 7.58
CA GLY A 107 -18.52 -6.35 6.32
C GLY A 107 -18.01 -7.79 6.18
N LEU A 108 -17.66 -8.44 7.30
CA LEU A 108 -17.21 -9.83 7.33
C LEU A 108 -18.32 -10.78 7.78
N PHE A 109 -18.44 -11.91 7.08
CA PHE A 109 -19.52 -12.87 7.27
C PHE A 109 -18.94 -14.27 7.55
N PRO A 110 -18.43 -14.53 8.77
CA PRO A 110 -17.90 -15.84 9.12
C PRO A 110 -18.99 -16.91 9.05
N VAL A 111 -18.64 -18.11 8.58
CA VAL A 111 -19.56 -19.26 8.53
C VAL A 111 -19.51 -19.98 9.87
N ILE A 112 -20.63 -19.97 10.61
CA ILE A 112 -20.71 -20.53 11.95
C ILE A 112 -21.22 -21.97 11.87
N ILE A 113 -20.55 -22.91 12.54
CA ILE A 113 -21.07 -24.26 12.76
C ILE A 113 -21.01 -24.60 14.25
N HIS A 114 -22.10 -25.09 14.83
CA HIS A 114 -22.20 -25.32 16.28
C HIS A 114 -22.46 -26.78 16.66
N GLY A 115 -21.95 -27.15 17.84
CA GLY A 115 -22.23 -28.41 18.52
C GLY A 115 -23.06 -28.18 19.81
N ALA A 116 -23.78 -29.19 20.29
CA ALA A 116 -24.61 -29.11 21.51
C ALA A 116 -24.31 -30.24 22.52
N GLY A 117 -23.07 -30.70 22.60
CA GLY A 117 -22.66 -31.92 23.33
C GLY A 117 -23.06 -31.97 24.82
N PRO A 118 -22.73 -30.96 25.65
CA PRO A 118 -23.11 -30.92 27.05
C PRO A 118 -24.63 -30.87 27.26
N GLN A 119 -25.34 -30.07 26.46
CA GLN A 119 -26.80 -29.98 26.49
C GLN A 119 -27.45 -31.33 26.12
N LEU A 120 -26.89 -32.05 25.15
CA LEU A 120 -27.41 -33.35 24.71
C LEU A 120 -27.31 -34.43 25.79
N ASN A 121 -26.23 -34.45 26.57
CA ASN A 121 -26.14 -35.38 27.70
C ASN A 121 -27.26 -35.13 28.72
N LYS A 122 -27.45 -33.86 29.14
CA LYS A 122 -28.50 -33.46 30.07
C LYS A 122 -29.91 -33.80 29.55
N GLN A 123 -30.19 -33.58 28.26
CA GLN A 123 -31.51 -33.92 27.68
C GLN A 123 -31.73 -35.44 27.55
N LEU A 124 -30.69 -36.23 27.26
CA LEU A 124 -30.81 -37.69 27.19
C LEU A 124 -31.04 -38.30 28.58
N GLU A 125 -30.30 -37.84 29.60
CA GLU A 125 -30.51 -38.19 31.01
C GLU A 125 -31.96 -37.88 31.45
N ALA A 126 -32.46 -36.67 31.15
CA ALA A 126 -33.84 -36.28 31.43
C ALA A 126 -34.90 -37.09 30.64
N ALA A 127 -34.53 -37.64 29.48
CA ALA A 127 -35.38 -38.52 28.68
C ALA A 127 -35.26 -40.02 29.06
N GLY A 128 -34.44 -40.36 30.07
CA GLY A 128 -34.20 -41.75 30.49
C GLY A 128 -33.40 -42.57 29.47
N VAL A 129 -32.55 -41.92 28.66
CA VAL A 129 -31.69 -42.56 27.65
C VAL A 129 -30.24 -42.44 28.10
N GLU A 130 -29.60 -43.56 28.48
CA GLU A 130 -28.19 -43.55 28.85
C GLU A 130 -27.29 -43.28 27.63
N PRO A 131 -26.38 -42.27 27.68
CA PRO A 131 -25.46 -41.98 26.58
C PRO A 131 -24.42 -43.08 26.37
N GLN A 132 -24.55 -43.85 25.28
CA GLN A 132 -23.59 -44.88 24.89
C GLN A 132 -22.48 -44.32 23.98
N TYR A 133 -21.23 -44.72 24.23
CA TYR A 133 -20.07 -44.34 23.44
C TYR A 133 -19.26 -45.58 23.03
N ASN A 134 -18.79 -45.60 21.79
CA ASN A 134 -17.76 -46.53 21.32
C ASN A 134 -16.64 -45.71 20.65
N GLU A 135 -15.38 -46.00 20.97
CA GLU A 135 -14.20 -45.24 20.51
C GLU A 135 -14.31 -43.70 20.67
N GLY A 136 -15.06 -43.23 21.67
CA GLY A 136 -15.33 -41.80 21.90
C GLY A 136 -16.41 -41.19 20.99
N ILE A 137 -17.02 -41.97 20.09
CA ILE A 137 -18.15 -41.58 19.25
C ILE A 137 -19.44 -42.02 19.93
N ARG A 138 -20.45 -41.12 19.99
CA ARG A 138 -21.76 -41.42 20.57
C ARG A 138 -22.57 -42.32 19.63
N ILE A 139 -22.95 -43.52 20.10
CA ILE A 139 -23.89 -44.38 19.38
C ILE A 139 -25.24 -43.65 19.35
N THR A 140 -25.79 -43.41 18.15
CA THR A 140 -26.98 -42.57 17.98
C THR A 140 -28.12 -43.41 17.43
N ASP A 141 -28.95 -43.98 18.31
CA ASP A 141 -30.16 -44.71 17.92
C ASP A 141 -31.32 -43.75 17.56
N GLY A 142 -32.47 -44.29 17.14
CA GLY A 142 -33.61 -43.47 16.70
C GLY A 142 -34.17 -42.54 17.80
N LYS A 143 -34.15 -42.97 19.07
CA LYS A 143 -34.56 -42.13 20.21
C LYS A 143 -33.54 -41.00 20.45
N THR A 144 -32.27 -41.36 20.48
CA THR A 144 -31.14 -40.44 20.65
C THR A 144 -31.10 -39.40 19.53
N LEU A 145 -31.35 -39.81 18.28
CA LEU A 145 -31.43 -38.91 17.13
C LEU A 145 -32.60 -37.93 17.24
N GLY A 146 -33.76 -38.40 17.73
CA GLY A 146 -34.93 -37.53 17.94
C GLY A 146 -34.65 -36.41 18.95
N VAL A 147 -34.04 -36.75 20.09
CA VAL A 147 -33.61 -35.77 21.10
C VAL A 147 -32.52 -34.84 20.53
N ALA A 148 -31.49 -35.40 19.90
CA ALA A 148 -30.40 -34.62 19.31
C ALA A 148 -30.90 -33.63 18.25
N ARG A 149 -31.74 -34.06 17.31
CA ARG A 149 -32.29 -33.20 16.26
C ARG A 149 -33.10 -32.05 16.84
N LYS A 150 -33.95 -32.32 17.83
CA LYS A 150 -34.72 -31.27 18.51
C LYS A 150 -33.78 -30.23 19.13
N LEU A 151 -32.83 -30.67 19.95
CA LEU A 151 -31.85 -29.80 20.61
C LEU A 151 -31.02 -28.98 19.62
N PHE A 152 -30.55 -29.57 18.53
CA PHE A 152 -29.74 -28.85 17.55
C PHE A 152 -30.51 -27.72 16.87
N LEU A 153 -31.82 -27.89 16.61
CA LEU A 153 -32.67 -26.84 16.07
C LEU A 153 -32.94 -25.74 17.12
N GLU A 154 -33.17 -26.12 18.38
CA GLU A 154 -33.36 -25.18 19.50
C GLU A 154 -32.11 -24.32 19.74
N GLU A 155 -30.91 -24.92 19.84
CA GLU A 155 -29.65 -24.18 20.03
C GLU A 155 -29.25 -23.36 18.78
N ASN A 156 -29.63 -23.79 17.57
CA ASN A 156 -29.41 -23.01 16.35
C ASN A 156 -30.23 -21.71 16.35
N MET A 157 -31.53 -21.81 16.63
CA MET A 157 -32.42 -20.66 16.73
C MET A 157 -32.02 -19.75 17.90
N LYS A 158 -31.68 -20.31 19.06
CA LYS A 158 -31.15 -19.55 20.21
C LYS A 158 -29.95 -18.67 19.83
N LEU A 159 -29.00 -19.18 19.05
CA LEU A 159 -27.86 -18.40 18.59
C LEU A 159 -28.24 -17.35 17.54
N VAL A 160 -29.15 -17.67 16.61
CA VAL A 160 -29.65 -16.71 15.60
C VAL A 160 -30.41 -15.56 16.27
N ASP A 161 -31.34 -15.87 17.18
CA ASP A 161 -32.13 -14.88 17.92
C ASP A 161 -31.23 -13.99 18.80
N ALA A 162 -30.20 -14.57 19.43
CA ALA A 162 -29.19 -13.80 20.15
C ALA A 162 -28.44 -12.85 19.22
N LEU A 163 -27.96 -13.31 18.05
CA LEU A 163 -27.26 -12.48 17.06
C LEU A 163 -28.15 -11.33 16.55
N GLU A 164 -29.39 -11.61 16.18
CA GLU A 164 -30.36 -10.59 15.75
C GLU A 164 -30.64 -9.57 16.88
N SER A 165 -30.73 -10.00 18.15
CA SER A 165 -30.89 -9.08 19.29
C SER A 165 -29.68 -8.15 19.50
N TRP A 166 -28.48 -8.60 19.12
CA TRP A 166 -27.26 -7.80 19.08
C TRP A 166 -27.12 -6.93 17.82
N GLY A 167 -28.11 -6.97 16.92
CA GLY A 167 -28.15 -6.21 15.66
C GLY A 167 -27.40 -6.88 14.50
N VAL A 168 -27.14 -8.18 14.58
CA VAL A 168 -26.38 -8.96 13.59
C VAL A 168 -27.32 -9.81 12.77
N ARG A 169 -27.33 -9.58 11.45
CA ARG A 169 -28.17 -10.35 10.53
C ARG A 169 -27.64 -11.79 10.43
N ALA A 170 -28.42 -12.77 10.87
CA ALA A 170 -28.05 -14.17 10.90
C ALA A 170 -29.09 -15.05 10.19
N ARG A 171 -28.65 -16.11 9.50
CA ARG A 171 -29.53 -17.04 8.78
C ARG A 171 -29.36 -18.46 9.32
N PRO A 172 -30.41 -19.10 9.87
CA PRO A 172 -30.36 -20.50 10.29
C PRO A 172 -30.26 -21.39 9.05
N ILE A 173 -29.29 -22.31 9.02
CA ILE A 173 -29.12 -23.30 7.96
C ILE A 173 -29.02 -24.69 8.61
N THR A 174 -30.18 -25.33 8.77
CA THR A 174 -30.36 -26.54 9.58
C THR A 174 -30.34 -27.85 8.80
N SER A 175 -30.23 -27.78 7.46
CA SER A 175 -30.37 -28.91 6.52
C SER A 175 -29.76 -28.55 5.15
N GLY A 176 -29.51 -29.55 4.31
CA GLY A 176 -29.14 -29.39 2.90
C GLY A 176 -27.71 -28.91 2.61
N VAL A 177 -26.87 -28.70 3.63
CA VAL A 177 -25.43 -28.37 3.46
C VAL A 177 -24.55 -29.61 3.56
N LEU A 178 -24.65 -30.36 4.66
CA LEU A 178 -23.77 -31.50 4.93
C LEU A 178 -24.44 -32.79 4.41
N MET A 179 -23.79 -33.45 3.46
CA MET A 179 -24.17 -34.80 3.02
C MET A 179 -23.23 -35.83 3.62
N ALA A 180 -23.76 -36.96 4.09
CA ALA A 180 -22.99 -37.99 4.77
C ALA A 180 -23.46 -39.41 4.40
N ALA A 181 -22.50 -40.34 4.34
CA ALA A 181 -22.79 -41.77 4.38
C ALA A 181 -22.87 -42.24 5.84
N TYR A 182 -23.51 -43.38 6.10
CA TYR A 182 -23.41 -44.06 7.40
C TYR A 182 -21.94 -44.41 7.69
N LYS A 183 -21.44 -44.06 8.88
CA LYS A 183 -20.07 -44.40 9.29
C LYS A 183 -19.90 -45.92 9.47
N ASP A 184 -20.73 -46.48 10.34
CA ASP A 184 -21.01 -47.91 10.48
C ASP A 184 -22.43 -47.99 11.05
N LYS A 185 -23.34 -48.61 10.30
CA LYS A 185 -24.77 -48.64 10.62
C LYS A 185 -25.09 -49.62 11.75
N ASP A 186 -24.29 -50.66 11.92
CA ASP A 186 -24.51 -51.71 12.92
C ASP A 186 -23.92 -51.30 14.27
N ILE A 187 -22.75 -50.64 14.26
CA ILE A 187 -22.07 -50.14 15.47
C ILE A 187 -22.63 -48.80 15.92
N TYR A 188 -22.64 -47.78 15.06
CA TYR A 188 -22.94 -46.39 15.46
C TYR A 188 -24.38 -45.95 15.17
N LYS A 189 -25.15 -46.75 14.42
CA LYS A 189 -26.54 -46.48 14.02
C LYS A 189 -26.65 -45.20 13.16
N PHE A 190 -27.37 -44.16 13.59
CA PHE A 190 -27.58 -42.93 12.83
C PHE A 190 -26.43 -41.91 12.96
N VAL A 191 -25.19 -42.38 12.78
CA VAL A 191 -23.98 -41.54 12.77
C VAL A 191 -23.40 -41.50 11.36
N GLY A 192 -23.13 -40.29 10.88
CA GLY A 192 -22.65 -40.03 9.53
C GLY A 192 -21.15 -39.69 9.46
N GLU A 193 -20.54 -40.02 8.34
CA GLU A 193 -19.25 -39.48 7.90
C GLU A 193 -19.50 -38.62 6.65
N VAL A 194 -19.18 -37.32 6.74
CA VAL A 194 -19.48 -36.33 5.69
C VAL A 194 -18.64 -36.63 4.46
N ASN A 195 -19.30 -36.68 3.30
CA ASN A 195 -18.68 -37.02 2.01
C ASN A 195 -18.88 -35.94 0.93
N ARG A 196 -19.82 -35.00 1.13
CA ARG A 196 -20.07 -33.87 0.23
C ARG A 196 -20.64 -32.69 1.02
N VAL A 197 -20.26 -31.46 0.65
CA VAL A 197 -20.77 -30.22 1.24
C VAL A 197 -21.36 -29.35 0.14
N ASN A 198 -22.65 -29.00 0.22
CA ASN A 198 -23.24 -27.99 -0.66
C ASN A 198 -23.00 -26.59 -0.09
N THR A 199 -22.38 -25.71 -0.88
CA THR A 199 -22.06 -24.34 -0.47
C THR A 199 -23.09 -23.30 -0.92
N GLU A 200 -24.06 -23.64 -1.76
CA GLU A 200 -25.00 -22.67 -2.37
C GLU A 200 -25.77 -21.84 -1.34
N SER A 201 -26.39 -22.48 -0.34
CA SER A 201 -27.14 -21.79 0.72
C SER A 201 -26.26 -20.86 1.58
N ILE A 202 -24.99 -21.23 1.78
CA ILE A 202 -24.00 -20.43 2.51
C ILE A 202 -23.64 -19.19 1.69
N LYS A 203 -23.33 -19.38 0.41
CA LYS A 203 -22.97 -18.28 -0.52
C LYS A 203 -24.11 -17.29 -0.70
N ALA A 204 -25.35 -17.79 -0.83
CA ALA A 204 -26.55 -16.96 -0.89
C ALA A 204 -26.77 -16.16 0.41
N SER A 205 -26.60 -16.80 1.58
CA SER A 205 -26.65 -16.10 2.88
C SER A 205 -25.67 -14.93 2.95
N ILE A 206 -24.41 -15.16 2.57
CA ILE A 206 -23.35 -14.16 2.63
C ILE A 206 -23.59 -13.04 1.61
N ALA A 207 -24.06 -13.37 0.39
CA ALA A 207 -24.40 -12.38 -0.63
C ALA A 207 -25.56 -11.45 -0.20
N ASP A 208 -26.53 -11.98 0.54
CA ASP A 208 -27.63 -11.20 1.13
C ASP A 208 -27.22 -10.39 2.38
N GLY A 209 -25.97 -10.53 2.84
CA GLY A 209 -25.45 -9.88 4.04
C GLY A 209 -25.91 -10.51 5.36
N TYR A 210 -26.03 -11.84 5.41
CA TYR A 210 -26.33 -12.63 6.62
C TYR A 210 -25.17 -13.56 7.00
N ILE A 211 -24.84 -13.62 8.29
CA ILE A 211 -23.99 -14.67 8.88
C ILE A 211 -24.74 -16.02 8.81
N PRO A 212 -24.24 -17.04 8.08
CA PRO A 212 -24.88 -18.35 8.03
C PRO A 212 -24.53 -19.16 9.29
N VAL A 213 -25.55 -19.70 9.96
CA VAL A 213 -25.43 -20.46 11.21
C VAL A 213 -25.90 -21.90 11.05
N LEU A 214 -24.95 -22.84 11.03
CA LEU A 214 -25.15 -24.24 10.67
C LEU A 214 -25.20 -25.18 11.89
N THR A 215 -26.10 -26.16 11.85
CA THR A 215 -26.09 -27.32 12.77
C THR A 215 -25.12 -28.40 12.28
N CYS A 216 -24.45 -29.14 13.17
CA CYS A 216 -23.64 -30.32 12.79
C CYS A 216 -24.46 -31.61 12.52
N MET A 217 -25.60 -31.46 11.82
CA MET A 217 -26.40 -32.56 11.29
C MET A 217 -26.17 -32.69 9.79
N ALA A 218 -26.11 -33.92 9.29
CA ALA A 218 -25.97 -34.21 7.87
C ALA A 218 -27.13 -35.07 7.35
N GLU A 219 -27.26 -35.19 6.04
CA GLU A 219 -28.27 -35.99 5.37
C GLU A 219 -27.61 -37.06 4.48
N SER A 220 -28.20 -38.25 4.45
CA SER A 220 -27.89 -39.24 3.41
C SER A 220 -28.51 -38.84 2.06
N GLU A 221 -28.13 -39.51 0.97
CA GLU A 221 -28.75 -39.27 -0.34
C GLU A 221 -30.25 -39.63 -0.38
N GLU A 222 -30.73 -40.43 0.58
CA GLU A 222 -32.15 -40.77 0.78
C GLU A 222 -32.89 -39.77 1.68
N GLY A 223 -32.22 -38.72 2.19
CA GLY A 223 -32.78 -37.70 3.08
C GLY A 223 -32.87 -38.09 4.56
N GLN A 224 -32.32 -39.24 4.97
CA GLN A 224 -32.20 -39.60 6.39
C GLN A 224 -31.17 -38.70 7.09
N VAL A 225 -31.58 -38.04 8.18
CA VAL A 225 -30.71 -37.22 9.04
C VAL A 225 -29.75 -38.12 9.82
N LEU A 226 -28.47 -37.74 9.85
CA LEU A 226 -27.38 -38.41 10.55
C LEU A 226 -26.67 -37.42 11.49
N ASN A 227 -26.29 -37.91 12.67
CA ASN A 227 -25.49 -37.16 13.63
C ASN A 227 -24.01 -37.16 13.21
N VAL A 228 -23.35 -36.01 13.23
CA VAL A 228 -21.95 -35.86 12.81
C VAL A 228 -21.14 -35.17 13.91
N ASN A 229 -19.88 -35.58 14.06
CA ASN A 229 -18.95 -34.89 14.96
C ASN A 229 -18.72 -33.44 14.49
N ALA A 230 -18.98 -32.46 15.35
CA ALA A 230 -18.88 -31.03 15.00
C ALA A 230 -17.47 -30.57 14.57
N ASP A 231 -16.39 -31.16 15.11
CA ASP A 231 -15.02 -30.81 14.70
C ASP A 231 -14.72 -31.36 13.29
N LYS A 232 -15.19 -32.58 12.97
CA LYS A 232 -15.13 -33.14 11.61
C LYS A 232 -16.01 -32.38 10.61
N ALA A 233 -17.22 -32.01 11.00
CA ALA A 233 -18.12 -31.23 10.15
C ALA A 233 -17.54 -29.85 9.82
N ALA A 234 -16.89 -29.20 10.79
CA ALA A 234 -16.15 -27.96 10.55
C ALA A 234 -14.95 -28.15 9.60
N ALA A 235 -14.24 -29.28 9.70
CA ALA A 235 -13.13 -29.60 8.81
C ALA A 235 -13.59 -29.81 7.36
N GLU A 236 -14.63 -30.60 7.11
CA GLU A 236 -15.17 -30.79 5.75
C GLU A 236 -15.77 -29.50 5.18
N LEU A 237 -16.42 -28.69 6.01
CA LEU A 237 -16.91 -27.36 5.64
C LEU A 237 -15.76 -26.42 5.25
N ALA A 238 -14.65 -26.44 5.99
CA ALA A 238 -13.46 -25.67 5.67
C ALA A 238 -12.78 -26.15 4.38
N LYS A 239 -12.69 -27.46 4.11
CA LYS A 239 -12.21 -28.00 2.83
C LYS A 239 -13.07 -27.52 1.64
N ALA A 240 -14.38 -27.41 1.81
CA ALA A 240 -15.30 -26.99 0.77
C ALA A 240 -15.33 -25.46 0.51
N LEU A 241 -15.07 -24.65 1.54
CA LEU A 241 -15.07 -23.18 1.46
C LEU A 241 -13.69 -22.56 1.25
N VAL A 242 -12.62 -23.28 1.59
CA VAL A 242 -11.21 -22.85 1.53
C VAL A 242 -10.97 -21.50 2.24
N PRO A 243 -11.32 -21.36 3.54
CA PRO A 243 -11.22 -20.10 4.26
C PRO A 243 -9.77 -19.77 4.67
N LEU A 244 -9.44 -18.48 4.85
CA LEU A 244 -8.15 -18.09 5.44
C LEU A 244 -8.02 -18.51 6.92
N LYS A 245 -9.12 -18.40 7.68
CA LYS A 245 -9.13 -18.67 9.13
C LYS A 245 -10.15 -19.75 9.48
N ILE A 246 -9.73 -20.71 10.29
CA ILE A 246 -10.60 -21.77 10.83
C ILE A 246 -10.51 -21.66 12.35
N VAL A 247 -11.60 -21.34 13.02
CA VAL A 247 -11.57 -21.03 14.44
C VAL A 247 -12.34 -22.07 15.24
N TYR A 248 -11.69 -22.71 16.21
CA TYR A 248 -12.33 -23.58 17.20
C TYR A 248 -12.46 -22.83 18.53
N LEU A 249 -13.67 -22.38 18.84
CA LEU A 249 -13.94 -21.71 20.12
C LEU A 249 -13.97 -22.72 21.28
N SER A 250 -13.26 -22.38 22.35
CA SER A 250 -13.15 -23.21 23.56
C SER A 250 -12.98 -22.35 24.82
N GLU A 251 -13.56 -22.80 25.94
CA GLU A 251 -13.48 -22.15 27.25
C GLU A 251 -12.04 -21.92 27.72
N LYS A 252 -11.12 -22.83 27.36
CA LYS A 252 -9.73 -22.81 27.83
C LYS A 252 -8.84 -21.85 27.06
N GLY A 253 -9.32 -21.31 25.95
CA GLY A 253 -8.56 -20.36 25.14
C GLY A 253 -7.37 -20.94 24.36
N GLY A 254 -7.14 -22.26 24.35
CA GLY A 254 -6.02 -22.84 23.60
C GLY A 254 -5.64 -24.27 24.00
N LEU A 255 -4.50 -24.73 23.49
CA LEU A 255 -3.80 -25.95 23.90
C LEU A 255 -2.71 -25.61 24.91
N HIS A 256 -2.73 -26.24 26.07
CA HIS A 256 -1.73 -26.02 27.12
C HIS A 256 -0.79 -27.22 27.23
N ASN A 257 0.50 -26.94 27.45
CA ASN A 257 1.46 -27.95 27.86
C ASN A 257 1.05 -28.55 29.21
N LYS A 258 0.97 -29.87 29.31
CA LYS A 258 0.46 -30.58 30.50
C LYS A 258 1.45 -30.68 31.65
N GLU A 259 2.75 -30.54 31.39
CA GLU A 259 3.81 -30.54 32.40
C GLU A 259 4.04 -29.14 32.96
N THR A 260 4.08 -28.12 32.10
CA THR A 260 4.41 -26.74 32.50
C THR A 260 3.19 -25.84 32.72
N GLY A 261 2.00 -26.28 32.32
CA GLY A 261 0.75 -25.49 32.37
C GLY A 261 0.68 -24.33 31.36
N LYS A 262 1.76 -24.00 30.66
CA LYS A 262 1.85 -22.86 29.74
C LYS A 262 1.02 -23.08 28.47
N LEU A 263 0.46 -21.98 27.95
CA LEU A 263 -0.17 -21.93 26.63
C LEU A 263 0.85 -22.26 25.52
N ILE A 264 0.42 -23.00 24.52
CA ILE A 264 1.14 -23.18 23.26
C ILE A 264 0.62 -22.09 22.32
N GLU A 265 1.39 -21.02 22.11
CA GLU A 265 0.94 -19.86 21.32
C GLU A 265 0.80 -20.18 19.84
N ALA A 266 1.75 -20.95 19.28
CA ALA A 266 1.74 -21.37 17.89
C ALA A 266 2.27 -22.80 17.70
N ILE A 267 1.88 -23.45 16.60
CA ILE A 267 2.45 -24.71 16.13
C ILE A 267 2.69 -24.61 14.62
N ASN A 268 3.93 -24.87 14.18
CA ASN A 268 4.33 -24.93 12.77
C ASN A 268 4.42 -26.40 12.32
N LEU A 269 3.35 -26.92 11.69
CA LEU A 269 3.22 -28.37 11.43
C LEU A 269 4.31 -28.95 10.52
N ASP A 270 4.75 -28.22 9.48
CA ASP A 270 5.80 -28.68 8.54
C ASP A 270 7.18 -28.88 9.25
N GLU A 271 7.38 -28.37 10.47
CA GLU A 271 8.62 -28.48 11.27
C GLU A 271 8.44 -29.21 12.61
N GLU A 272 7.36 -28.94 13.34
CA GLU A 272 7.21 -29.36 14.74
C GLU A 272 6.31 -30.58 14.97
N TYR A 273 5.56 -31.03 13.95
CA TYR A 273 4.52 -32.06 14.12
C TYR A 273 5.06 -33.36 14.73
N ASP A 274 6.13 -33.92 14.18
CA ASP A 274 6.71 -35.19 14.65
C ASP A 274 7.27 -35.08 16.08
N ARG A 275 7.81 -33.91 16.43
CA ARG A 275 8.20 -33.59 17.82
C ARG A 275 6.98 -33.61 18.74
N TYR A 276 5.89 -32.92 18.40
CA TYR A 276 4.68 -32.95 19.22
C TYR A 276 4.03 -34.34 19.29
N MET A 277 4.10 -35.16 18.24
CA MET A 277 3.55 -36.51 18.27
C MET A 277 4.32 -37.45 19.21
N SER A 278 5.64 -37.28 19.32
CA SER A 278 6.53 -38.09 20.16
C SER A 278 6.58 -37.67 21.64
N LEU A 279 6.19 -36.43 21.98
CA LEU A 279 6.21 -35.94 23.36
C LEU A 279 5.24 -36.72 24.29
N PRO A 280 5.70 -37.24 25.46
CA PRO A 280 4.87 -38.04 26.37
C PRO A 280 3.63 -37.32 26.90
N TRP A 281 3.75 -36.03 27.21
CA TRP A 281 2.66 -35.22 27.78
C TRP A 281 1.54 -34.87 26.79
N VAL A 282 1.74 -35.11 25.49
CA VAL A 282 0.72 -34.93 24.46
C VAL A 282 -0.24 -36.11 24.53
N ILE A 283 -1.21 -36.03 25.43
CA ILE A 283 -2.22 -37.06 25.69
C ILE A 283 -3.13 -37.32 24.48
N HIS A 284 -3.85 -38.45 24.48
CA HIS A 284 -4.69 -38.92 23.36
C HIS A 284 -5.59 -37.83 22.74
N GLY A 285 -6.29 -37.03 23.54
CA GLY A 285 -7.15 -35.95 23.05
C GLY A 285 -6.41 -34.82 22.33
N THR A 286 -5.27 -34.38 22.88
CA THR A 286 -4.40 -33.37 22.23
C THR A 286 -3.75 -33.95 20.97
N ARG A 287 -3.31 -35.21 21.02
CA ARG A 287 -2.70 -35.92 19.88
C ARG A 287 -3.68 -36.05 18.71
N SER A 288 -4.94 -36.45 18.96
CA SER A 288 -5.98 -36.48 17.92
C SER A 288 -6.18 -35.09 17.34
N LYS A 289 -6.41 -34.08 18.18
CA LYS A 289 -6.69 -32.71 17.71
C LYS A 289 -5.59 -32.13 16.82
N ILE A 290 -4.31 -32.33 17.15
CA ILE A 290 -3.19 -31.86 16.30
C ILE A 290 -3.15 -32.64 14.98
N ARG A 291 -3.40 -33.96 15.00
CA ARG A 291 -3.47 -34.79 13.78
C ARG A 291 -4.63 -34.38 12.88
N ASP A 292 -5.84 -34.28 13.42
CA ASP A 292 -7.06 -33.89 12.71
C ASP A 292 -6.90 -32.49 12.06
N ILE A 293 -6.20 -31.58 12.73
CA ILE A 293 -5.86 -30.24 12.23
C ILE A 293 -4.77 -30.29 11.14
N LYS A 294 -3.79 -31.19 11.24
CA LYS A 294 -2.81 -31.40 10.17
C LYS A 294 -3.48 -31.96 8.92
N ASP A 295 -4.29 -33.00 9.06
CA ASP A 295 -5.01 -33.63 7.95
C ASP A 295 -5.96 -32.63 7.25
N LEU A 296 -6.54 -31.68 8.01
CA LEU A 296 -7.29 -30.56 7.46
C LEU A 296 -6.38 -29.58 6.68
N LEU A 297 -5.31 -29.10 7.30
CA LEU A 297 -4.44 -28.08 6.72
C LEU A 297 -3.60 -28.57 5.53
N ASP A 298 -3.26 -29.86 5.47
CA ASP A 298 -2.59 -30.46 4.30
C ASP A 298 -3.45 -30.39 3.02
N ASN A 299 -4.78 -30.36 3.17
CA ASN A 299 -5.74 -30.22 2.08
C ASN A 299 -6.10 -28.74 1.78
N LEU A 300 -5.44 -27.77 2.40
CA LEU A 300 -5.70 -26.34 2.25
C LEU A 300 -4.44 -25.57 1.81
N PRO A 301 -4.60 -24.36 1.24
CA PRO A 301 -3.48 -23.47 0.95
C PRO A 301 -2.62 -23.18 2.20
N LYS A 302 -1.30 -22.99 2.04
CA LYS A 302 -0.40 -22.63 3.16
C LYS A 302 -0.75 -21.31 3.86
N SER A 303 -1.57 -20.45 3.23
CA SER A 303 -2.14 -19.23 3.82
C SER A 303 -3.28 -19.50 4.81
N SER A 304 -3.90 -20.69 4.77
CA SER A 304 -4.94 -21.08 5.71
C SER A 304 -4.34 -21.43 7.07
N SER A 305 -5.05 -21.07 8.15
CA SER A 305 -4.61 -21.37 9.52
C SER A 305 -5.79 -21.75 10.41
N VAL A 306 -5.52 -22.61 11.40
CA VAL A 306 -6.47 -23.03 12.43
C VAL A 306 -6.12 -22.35 13.74
N ALA A 307 -7.07 -21.68 14.39
CA ALA A 307 -6.90 -21.09 15.72
C ALA A 307 -7.79 -21.77 16.75
N ILE A 308 -7.27 -22.00 17.95
CA ILE A 308 -8.02 -22.50 19.11
C ILE A 308 -7.97 -21.42 20.19
N ILE A 309 -9.11 -20.79 20.48
CA ILE A 309 -9.20 -19.53 21.26
C ILE A 309 -10.48 -19.42 22.10
N HIS A 310 -10.52 -18.39 22.95
CA HIS A 310 -11.69 -17.97 23.73
C HIS A 310 -12.57 -17.00 22.91
N PRO A 311 -13.91 -16.95 23.10
CA PRO A 311 -14.77 -16.02 22.34
C PRO A 311 -14.42 -14.54 22.52
N GLU A 312 -13.91 -14.15 23.70
CA GLU A 312 -13.44 -12.78 24.00
C GLU A 312 -12.27 -12.34 23.13
N THR A 313 -11.49 -13.29 22.62
CA THR A 313 -10.25 -13.00 21.89
C THR A 313 -10.36 -13.26 20.38
N LEU A 314 -11.57 -13.53 19.90
CA LEU A 314 -11.88 -13.81 18.49
C LEU A 314 -11.39 -12.74 17.53
N GLU A 315 -11.62 -11.46 17.83
CA GLU A 315 -11.17 -10.35 16.98
C GLU A 315 -9.64 -10.28 16.92
N ARG A 316 -8.97 -10.37 18.07
CA ARG A 316 -7.49 -10.32 18.13
C ARG A 316 -6.86 -11.45 17.32
N GLU A 317 -7.36 -12.67 17.47
CA GLU A 317 -6.84 -13.86 16.78
C GLU A 317 -7.09 -13.87 15.26
N LEU A 318 -8.22 -13.33 14.80
CA LEU A 318 -8.50 -13.24 13.37
C LEU A 318 -7.51 -12.29 12.68
N PHE A 319 -7.08 -11.22 13.37
CA PHE A 319 -6.38 -10.10 12.75
C PHE A 319 -4.91 -9.90 13.15
N THR A 320 -4.43 -10.45 14.28
CA THR A 320 -3.03 -10.32 14.71
C THR A 320 -2.28 -11.66 14.69
N HIS A 321 -0.94 -11.58 14.69
CA HIS A 321 -0.05 -12.73 14.87
C HIS A 321 0.35 -12.93 16.33
N SER A 322 0.13 -11.90 17.16
CA SER A 322 0.30 -11.84 18.61
C SER A 322 -0.82 -12.63 19.32
N GLY A 323 -1.01 -13.87 18.89
CA GLY A 323 -2.22 -14.68 19.05
C GLY A 323 -2.72 -14.80 20.49
N ALA A 324 -4.01 -15.07 20.63
CA ALA A 324 -4.69 -15.08 21.92
C ALA A 324 -5.01 -16.48 22.45
N GLY A 325 -4.46 -17.49 21.79
CA GLY A 325 -4.63 -18.90 22.09
C GLY A 325 -3.59 -19.70 21.35
N THR A 326 -4.00 -20.79 20.70
CA THR A 326 -3.09 -21.62 19.90
C THR A 326 -3.37 -21.47 18.40
N LEU A 327 -2.44 -20.85 17.68
CA LEU A 327 -2.44 -20.73 16.23
C LEU A 327 -1.66 -21.89 15.59
N ILE A 328 -2.36 -22.79 14.92
CA ILE A 328 -1.79 -23.93 14.19
C ILE A 328 -1.84 -23.65 12.70
N ARG A 329 -0.71 -23.80 12.01
CA ARG A 329 -0.66 -23.73 10.55
C ARG A 329 0.39 -24.69 10.01
N ARG A 330 0.40 -24.89 8.69
CA ARG A 330 1.51 -25.60 8.02
C ARG A 330 2.85 -24.93 8.30
N GLY A 331 2.90 -23.61 8.14
CA GLY A 331 4.14 -22.85 8.23
C GLY A 331 5.03 -23.09 7.02
N THR A 332 6.31 -22.74 7.15
CA THR A 332 7.33 -22.97 6.14
C THR A 332 8.52 -23.62 6.82
N LYS A 333 8.86 -24.84 6.38
CA LYS A 333 10.06 -25.53 6.86
C LYS A 333 11.28 -24.71 6.49
N LEU A 334 12.12 -24.44 7.47
CA LEU A 334 13.42 -23.80 7.24
C LEU A 334 14.46 -24.88 6.91
N ASN A 335 15.26 -24.59 5.89
CA ASN A 335 16.49 -25.28 5.60
C ASN A 335 17.61 -24.65 6.43
N GLU A 336 18.53 -25.49 6.87
CA GLU A 336 19.76 -25.07 7.55
C GLU A 336 20.94 -25.31 6.61
N ALA A 337 21.93 -24.41 6.65
CA ALA A 337 23.21 -24.59 5.97
C ALA A 337 24.38 -24.13 6.84
N SER A 338 25.48 -24.89 6.80
CA SER A 338 26.72 -24.64 7.54
C SER A 338 27.94 -24.35 6.66
N SER A 339 27.81 -24.55 5.35
CA SER A 339 28.77 -24.20 4.31
C SER A 339 28.08 -23.50 3.14
N VAL A 340 28.85 -22.85 2.27
CA VAL A 340 28.31 -22.11 1.11
C VAL A 340 27.87 -23.10 0.01
N GLU A 341 28.44 -24.29 0.02
CA GLU A 341 28.22 -25.39 -0.91
C GLU A 341 26.93 -26.18 -0.64
N GLU A 342 26.34 -26.04 0.56
CA GLU A 342 25.04 -26.62 0.93
C GLU A 342 23.83 -25.88 0.31
N PHE A 343 24.02 -24.69 -0.26
CA PHE A 343 22.96 -23.94 -0.94
C PHE A 343 22.74 -24.44 -2.37
N GLN A 344 21.48 -24.76 -2.71
CA GLN A 344 21.11 -25.32 -4.02
C GLN A 344 21.37 -24.35 -5.19
N ASP A 345 21.17 -23.04 -4.99
CA ASP A 345 21.41 -22.00 -5.98
C ASP A 345 22.20 -20.82 -5.36
N LEU A 346 23.47 -20.71 -5.77
CA LEU A 346 24.38 -19.65 -5.34
C LEU A 346 24.05 -18.28 -5.95
N ASP A 347 23.47 -18.23 -7.15
CA ASP A 347 23.06 -16.97 -7.77
C ASP A 347 21.77 -16.45 -7.14
N GLN A 348 20.86 -17.32 -6.72
CA GLN A 348 19.71 -16.97 -5.89
C GLN A 348 20.17 -16.46 -4.52
N LEU A 349 21.11 -17.14 -3.84
CA LEU A 349 21.70 -16.66 -2.57
C LEU A 349 22.31 -15.26 -2.71
N LYS A 350 23.07 -15.00 -3.79
CA LYS A 350 23.62 -13.68 -4.09
C LYS A 350 22.53 -12.62 -4.31
N GLN A 351 21.47 -12.96 -5.04
CA GLN A 351 20.33 -12.05 -5.26
C GLN A 351 19.63 -11.69 -3.94
N VAL A 352 19.41 -12.67 -3.08
CA VAL A 352 18.80 -12.49 -1.75
C VAL A 352 19.67 -11.59 -0.87
N LEU A 353 20.99 -11.81 -0.85
CA LEU A 353 21.93 -10.95 -0.11
C LEU A 353 22.05 -9.52 -0.67
N VAL A 354 21.63 -9.25 -1.91
CA VAL A 354 21.56 -7.91 -2.51
C VAL A 354 20.18 -7.24 -2.35
N ARG A 355 19.12 -8.02 -2.11
CA ARG A 355 17.70 -7.64 -2.27
C ARG A 355 17.30 -6.28 -1.66
N ASP A 356 17.83 -5.95 -0.50
CA ASP A 356 17.46 -4.75 0.27
C ASP A 356 18.60 -3.70 0.35
N ARG A 357 19.61 -3.80 -0.55
CA ARG A 357 20.91 -3.10 -0.44
C ARG A 357 21.30 -2.35 -1.73
N GLU A 358 20.82 -1.12 -1.86
CA GLU A 358 21.20 -0.21 -2.95
C GLU A 358 22.60 0.39 -2.76
N GLY A 359 23.48 0.20 -3.74
CA GLY A 359 24.81 0.82 -3.79
C GLY A 359 25.60 0.41 -5.03
N LEU A 360 26.52 1.26 -5.49
CA LEU A 360 27.54 0.83 -6.45
C LEU A 360 28.39 -0.29 -5.82
N ASP A 361 28.69 -1.32 -6.61
CA ASP A 361 29.42 -2.55 -6.21
C ASP A 361 28.78 -3.47 -5.16
N SER A 362 27.46 -3.39 -4.91
CA SER A 362 26.77 -4.32 -3.97
C SER A 362 27.04 -5.80 -4.28
N LYS A 363 27.02 -6.21 -5.57
CA LYS A 363 27.37 -7.57 -6.00
C LYS A 363 28.81 -7.96 -5.63
N ALA A 364 29.80 -7.10 -5.91
CA ALA A 364 31.21 -7.36 -5.62
C ALA A 364 31.55 -7.30 -4.11
N VAL A 365 30.68 -6.69 -3.29
CA VAL A 365 30.75 -6.82 -1.82
C VAL A 365 30.17 -8.18 -1.38
N VAL A 366 29.02 -8.60 -1.93
CA VAL A 366 28.42 -9.91 -1.63
C VAL A 366 29.32 -11.07 -2.06
N ASP A 367 29.99 -10.99 -3.22
CA ASP A 367 30.97 -12.01 -3.65
C ASP A 367 32.11 -12.16 -2.61
N ARG A 368 32.72 -11.04 -2.18
CA ARG A 368 33.76 -11.04 -1.14
C ARG A 368 33.27 -11.53 0.22
N TYR A 369 32.02 -11.23 0.56
CA TYR A 369 31.40 -11.71 1.79
C TYR A 369 31.19 -13.24 1.75
N LEU A 370 30.71 -13.79 0.63
CA LEU A 370 30.59 -15.24 0.44
C LEU A 370 31.95 -15.95 0.46
N ASP A 371 32.98 -15.36 -0.16
CA ASP A 371 34.35 -15.90 -0.07
C ASP A 371 34.92 -15.83 1.37
N THR A 372 34.52 -14.81 2.15
CA THR A 372 34.85 -14.75 3.59
C THR A 372 34.13 -15.86 4.36
N LEU A 373 32.84 -16.10 4.08
CA LEU A 373 32.06 -17.17 4.72
C LEU A 373 32.61 -18.58 4.46
N LYS A 374 33.14 -18.88 3.25
CA LYS A 374 33.79 -20.17 2.96
C LYS A 374 34.97 -20.51 3.89
N SER A 375 35.59 -19.51 4.51
CA SER A 375 36.75 -19.68 5.40
C SER A 375 36.40 -19.68 6.89
N ARG A 376 35.11 -19.63 7.24
CA ARG A 376 34.62 -19.41 8.61
C ARG A 376 33.43 -20.32 8.93
N SER A 377 33.24 -20.65 10.20
CA SER A 377 32.00 -21.28 10.65
C SER A 377 30.86 -20.27 10.64
N PHE A 378 29.73 -20.67 10.07
CA PHE A 378 28.46 -19.95 10.18
C PHE A 378 27.31 -20.98 10.25
N ARG A 379 26.11 -20.50 10.59
CA ARG A 379 24.88 -21.26 10.43
C ARG A 379 23.83 -20.35 9.81
N ALA A 380 23.26 -20.79 8.70
CA ALA A 380 22.23 -20.07 7.97
C ALA A 380 20.88 -20.78 8.11
N TYR A 381 19.81 -19.99 8.16
CA TYR A 381 18.42 -20.44 8.19
C TYR A 381 17.67 -19.72 7.08
N TYR A 382 17.03 -20.46 6.19
CA TYR A 382 16.33 -19.93 5.03
C TYR A 382 15.15 -20.81 4.64
N ASP A 383 14.09 -20.24 4.08
CA ASP A 383 13.01 -21.04 3.51
C ASP A 383 13.30 -21.47 2.07
N GLU A 384 12.56 -22.46 1.58
CA GLU A 384 12.67 -23.00 0.22
C GLU A 384 12.48 -21.95 -0.89
N ALA A 385 11.66 -20.92 -0.66
CA ALA A 385 11.44 -19.83 -1.63
C ALA A 385 12.44 -18.67 -1.46
N MET A 386 13.37 -18.76 -0.49
CA MET A 386 14.30 -17.69 -0.12
C MET A 386 13.61 -16.36 0.21
N GLU A 387 12.37 -16.40 0.72
CA GLU A 387 11.71 -15.21 1.24
C GLU A 387 12.46 -14.61 2.43
N ALA A 388 13.08 -15.44 3.26
CA ALA A 388 13.90 -15.08 4.39
C ALA A 388 15.26 -15.79 4.37
N LEU A 389 16.29 -15.07 4.81
CA LEU A 389 17.63 -15.61 5.05
C LEU A 389 18.23 -14.94 6.29
N ALA A 390 18.51 -15.75 7.31
CA ALA A 390 19.33 -15.38 8.46
C ALA A 390 20.70 -16.07 8.36
N ILE A 391 21.77 -15.35 8.69
CA ILE A 391 23.13 -15.89 8.82
C ILE A 391 23.66 -15.50 10.19
N VAL A 392 23.94 -16.51 11.03
CA VAL A 392 24.53 -16.35 12.35
C VAL A 392 25.97 -16.85 12.35
N LEU A 393 26.83 -16.07 13.00
CA LEU A 393 28.22 -16.40 13.28
C LEU A 393 28.31 -16.89 14.73
N PRO A 394 28.75 -18.15 14.98
CA PRO A 394 29.06 -18.63 16.32
C PRO A 394 30.13 -17.76 16.99
N PRO A 395 30.22 -17.74 18.34
CA PRO A 395 31.30 -17.06 19.05
C PRO A 395 32.67 -17.63 18.65
N GLU A 396 33.64 -16.76 18.37
CA GLU A 396 35.02 -17.17 18.13
C GLU A 396 35.75 -17.51 19.44
N ASN A 397 36.60 -18.54 19.40
CA ASN A 397 37.49 -18.92 20.51
C ASN A 397 38.69 -17.95 20.64
N SER A 398 38.41 -16.65 20.78
CA SER A 398 39.40 -15.60 21.02
C SER A 398 39.29 -15.10 22.46
N ALA A 399 40.43 -14.76 23.08
CA ALA A 399 40.54 -14.47 24.52
C ALA A 399 39.96 -13.11 24.96
N SER A 400 39.09 -12.49 24.17
CA SER A 400 38.42 -11.21 24.47
C SER A 400 36.92 -11.39 24.78
N SER A 401 36.66 -11.88 25.99
CA SER A 401 35.59 -11.43 26.90
C SER A 401 34.11 -11.32 26.46
N THR A 402 33.66 -11.89 25.35
CA THR A 402 32.21 -12.18 25.15
C THR A 402 31.96 -13.43 24.30
N SER A 403 31.45 -14.50 24.93
CA SER A 403 30.96 -15.72 24.26
C SER A 403 29.55 -15.50 23.72
N LEU A 404 29.42 -14.61 22.73
CA LEU A 404 28.15 -14.13 22.20
C LEU A 404 28.08 -14.41 20.69
N ALA A 405 27.03 -15.10 20.25
CA ALA A 405 26.80 -15.30 18.81
C ALA A 405 26.32 -13.99 18.16
N HIS A 406 26.61 -13.81 16.87
CA HIS A 406 26.23 -12.61 16.12
C HIS A 406 25.36 -12.92 14.91
N LEU A 407 24.17 -12.31 14.83
CA LEU A 407 23.35 -12.33 13.62
C LEU A 407 23.91 -11.31 12.62
N ALA A 408 24.70 -11.81 11.67
CA ALA A 408 25.43 -11.00 10.69
C ALA A 408 24.55 -10.53 9.52
N THR A 409 23.44 -11.20 9.26
CA THR A 409 22.42 -10.76 8.30
C THR A 409 21.08 -11.40 8.62
N LEU A 410 20.02 -10.60 8.49
CA LEU A 410 18.63 -11.05 8.34
C LEU A 410 18.04 -10.22 7.18
N THR A 411 17.79 -10.85 6.03
CA THR A 411 17.04 -10.24 4.92
C THR A 411 15.73 -11.00 4.73
N MET A 412 14.65 -10.27 4.48
CA MET A 412 13.32 -10.83 4.34
C MET A 412 12.50 -10.03 3.33
N THR A 413 11.75 -10.69 2.45
CA THR A 413 10.75 -10.01 1.61
C THR A 413 9.66 -9.40 2.48
N ARG A 414 8.90 -8.45 1.92
CA ARG A 414 7.71 -7.93 2.58
C ARG A 414 6.68 -9.05 2.87
N SER A 415 6.62 -10.09 2.04
CA SER A 415 5.81 -11.30 2.28
C SER A 415 6.35 -12.11 3.47
N GLY A 416 7.67 -12.30 3.57
CA GLY A 416 8.32 -12.94 4.72
C GLY A 416 8.07 -12.21 6.05
N TRP A 417 8.10 -10.87 6.04
CA TRP A 417 7.77 -10.04 7.21
C TRP A 417 6.27 -10.02 7.56
N LEU A 418 5.38 -10.00 6.57
CA LEU A 418 3.93 -10.00 6.82
C LEU A 418 3.38 -11.39 7.15
N SER A 419 4.08 -12.44 6.76
CA SER A 419 3.91 -13.79 7.28
C SER A 419 4.70 -13.97 8.60
N ASN A 420 4.84 -15.22 9.04
CA ASN A 420 5.49 -15.60 10.29
C ASN A 420 6.86 -16.28 10.03
N ILE A 421 7.44 -16.12 8.83
CA ILE A 421 8.77 -16.69 8.56
C ILE A 421 9.80 -16.01 9.49
N ALA A 422 9.65 -14.71 9.77
CA ALA A 422 10.48 -13.96 10.73
C ALA A 422 10.49 -14.62 12.12
N ASP A 423 9.29 -14.91 12.64
CA ASP A 423 9.11 -15.47 13.97
C ASP A 423 9.56 -16.94 14.03
N ASN A 424 9.43 -17.74 12.95
CA ASN A 424 9.99 -19.10 12.90
C ASN A 424 11.53 -19.08 12.89
N VAL A 425 12.14 -18.23 12.05
CA VAL A 425 13.59 -18.03 12.01
C VAL A 425 14.12 -17.67 13.40
N PHE A 426 13.49 -16.70 14.09
CA PHE A 426 13.94 -16.30 15.43
C PHE A 426 13.71 -17.36 16.52
N GLN A 427 12.75 -18.27 16.36
CA GLN A 427 12.59 -19.45 17.22
C GLN A 427 13.76 -20.43 17.03
N CYS A 428 14.17 -20.71 15.79
CA CYS A 428 15.38 -21.50 15.52
C CYS A 428 16.64 -20.82 16.07
N LEU A 429 16.75 -19.49 15.96
CA LEU A 429 17.87 -18.74 16.54
C LEU A 429 17.92 -18.87 18.07
N LYS A 430 16.79 -18.71 18.78
CA LYS A 430 16.75 -18.88 20.25
C LYS A 430 17.01 -20.31 20.70
N ARG A 431 16.63 -21.31 19.90
CA ARG A 431 16.92 -22.74 20.14
C ARG A 431 18.42 -23.05 20.04
N ASP A 432 19.07 -22.56 18.98
CA ASP A 432 20.44 -22.96 18.64
C ASP A 432 21.51 -22.02 19.19
N PHE A 433 21.15 -20.76 19.48
CA PHE A 433 22.04 -19.74 20.03
C PHE A 433 21.37 -19.05 21.24
N PRO A 434 21.55 -19.57 22.47
CA PRO A 434 20.93 -19.02 23.68
C PRO A 434 21.40 -17.60 24.05
N LYS A 435 22.61 -17.20 23.65
CA LYS A 435 23.11 -15.82 23.73
C LYS A 435 23.37 -15.28 22.32
N LEU A 436 22.69 -14.20 21.93
CA LEU A 436 22.81 -13.58 20.59
C LEU A 436 22.75 -12.05 20.67
N ALA A 437 23.53 -11.36 19.83
CA ALA A 437 23.38 -9.92 19.58
C ALA A 437 23.36 -9.55 18.09
N TRP A 438 22.63 -8.48 17.77
CA TRP A 438 22.43 -8.00 16.41
C TRP A 438 22.20 -6.49 16.36
N THR A 439 22.38 -5.90 15.18
CA THR A 439 22.28 -4.45 14.98
C THR A 439 21.31 -4.11 13.86
N VAL A 440 20.43 -3.15 14.12
CA VAL A 440 19.36 -2.68 13.21
C VAL A 440 19.59 -1.18 12.96
N LYS A 441 18.99 -0.61 11.90
CA LYS A 441 18.97 0.86 11.73
C LYS A 441 17.83 1.46 12.55
N GLN A 442 18.00 2.68 13.04
CA GLN A 442 16.98 3.35 13.86
C GLN A 442 15.73 3.77 13.05
N ASP A 443 15.84 3.82 11.71
CA ASP A 443 14.76 4.10 10.76
C ASP A 443 14.15 2.83 10.13
N ASP A 444 14.50 1.63 10.61
CA ASP A 444 13.96 0.35 10.12
C ASP A 444 12.46 0.21 10.40
N GLU A 445 11.68 -0.21 9.39
CA GLU A 445 10.23 -0.34 9.52
C GLU A 445 9.77 -1.38 10.55
N ASN A 446 10.64 -2.33 10.91
CA ASN A 446 10.35 -3.45 11.80
C ASN A 446 11.04 -3.31 13.18
N LEU A 447 11.57 -2.13 13.52
CA LEU A 447 12.34 -1.90 14.75
C LEU A 447 11.61 -2.34 16.04
N THR A 448 10.29 -2.16 16.10
CA THR A 448 9.45 -2.61 17.23
C THR A 448 9.53 -4.12 17.44
N TRP A 449 9.45 -4.92 16.37
CA TRP A 449 9.51 -6.37 16.44
C TRP A 449 10.88 -6.86 16.95
N PHE A 450 11.97 -6.23 16.52
CA PHE A 450 13.29 -6.53 17.07
C PHE A 450 13.38 -6.24 18.58
N SER A 451 12.73 -5.17 19.04
CA SER A 451 12.63 -4.84 20.47
C SER A 451 11.79 -5.86 21.26
N GLU A 452 10.78 -6.48 20.66
CA GLU A 452 9.96 -7.54 21.29
C GLU A 452 10.72 -8.86 21.44
N LYS A 453 11.73 -9.13 20.60
CA LYS A 453 12.52 -10.38 20.67
C LYS A 453 13.76 -10.28 21.56
N ALA A 454 14.16 -9.07 21.94
CA ALA A 454 15.35 -8.76 22.72
C ALA A 454 15.06 -8.65 24.23
N ASP A 455 16.07 -8.95 25.05
CA ASP A 455 16.03 -8.70 26.50
C ASP A 455 16.55 -7.29 26.83
N GLY A 456 17.29 -6.66 25.91
CA GLY A 456 17.79 -5.29 26.06
C GLY A 456 18.21 -4.65 24.73
N SER A 457 18.35 -3.33 24.74
CA SER A 457 18.79 -2.54 23.58
C SER A 457 19.56 -1.27 23.94
N ILE A 458 20.35 -0.75 23.00
CA ILE A 458 21.03 0.55 23.09
C ILE A 458 21.13 1.21 21.70
N ALA A 459 20.83 2.51 21.62
CA ALA A 459 20.86 3.28 20.38
C ALA A 459 22.09 4.22 20.31
N ARG A 460 22.70 4.34 19.12
CA ARG A 460 23.84 5.23 18.84
C ARG A 460 23.88 5.61 17.35
N LYS A 461 23.99 6.92 17.05
CA LYS A 461 24.25 7.45 15.69
C LYS A 461 23.34 6.90 14.57
N GLY A 462 22.07 6.65 14.84
CA GLY A 462 21.12 6.08 13.86
C GLY A 462 21.14 4.55 13.77
N GLU A 463 21.83 3.87 14.67
CA GLU A 463 21.87 2.41 14.79
C GLU A 463 21.35 1.97 16.16
N VAL A 464 20.76 0.78 16.25
CA VAL A 464 20.33 0.16 17.52
C VAL A 464 20.93 -1.23 17.62
N LEU A 465 21.65 -1.48 18.72
CA LEU A 465 22.08 -2.82 19.13
C LEU A 465 20.99 -3.45 19.99
N PHE A 466 20.70 -4.72 19.75
CA PHE A 466 19.81 -5.58 20.53
C PHE A 466 20.55 -6.86 20.94
N TRP A 467 20.13 -7.45 22.07
CA TRP A 467 20.65 -8.74 22.54
C TRP A 467 19.60 -9.53 23.30
N TYR A 468 19.82 -10.84 23.44
CA TYR A 468 19.12 -11.69 24.42
C TYR A 468 20.09 -12.71 25.06
N GLY A 469 19.71 -13.26 26.21
CA GLY A 469 20.44 -14.31 26.93
C GLY A 469 21.61 -13.84 27.80
N ILE A 470 21.78 -12.53 28.00
CA ILE A 470 22.85 -12.00 28.84
C ILE A 470 22.32 -11.76 30.26
N GLU A 471 22.78 -12.57 31.20
CA GLU A 471 22.27 -12.60 32.57
C GLU A 471 23.03 -11.68 33.55
N THR A 472 24.28 -11.28 33.23
CA THR A 472 25.13 -10.50 34.13
C THR A 472 25.22 -9.01 33.74
N PRO A 473 25.10 -8.07 34.68
CA PRO A 473 25.27 -6.63 34.41
C PRO A 473 26.65 -6.27 33.84
N GLU A 474 27.69 -7.03 34.22
CA GLU A 474 29.06 -6.88 33.74
C GLU A 474 29.18 -7.17 32.23
N GLU A 475 28.62 -8.28 31.74
CA GLU A 475 28.60 -8.61 30.31
C GLU A 475 27.81 -7.55 29.52
N VAL A 476 26.65 -7.12 30.02
CA VAL A 476 25.84 -6.06 29.39
C VAL A 476 26.63 -4.75 29.31
N ARG A 477 27.28 -4.33 30.41
CA ARG A 477 28.10 -3.11 30.47
C ARG A 477 29.28 -3.17 29.50
N GLN A 478 29.93 -4.32 29.35
CA GLN A 478 31.02 -4.49 28.38
C GLN A 478 30.49 -4.40 26.94
N LEU A 479 29.42 -5.13 26.60
CA LEU A 479 28.79 -5.09 25.28
C LEU A 479 28.35 -3.67 24.90
N MET A 480 27.72 -2.96 25.82
CA MET A 480 27.34 -1.55 25.65
C MET A 480 28.57 -0.66 25.44
N ALA A 481 29.65 -0.85 26.21
CA ALA A 481 30.88 -0.07 26.05
C ALA A 481 31.54 -0.30 24.67
N GLU A 482 31.63 -1.56 24.22
CA GLU A 482 32.16 -1.91 22.90
C GLU A 482 31.33 -1.30 21.77
N PHE A 483 29.99 -1.31 21.86
CA PHE A 483 29.12 -0.63 20.90
C PHE A 483 29.22 0.90 20.96
N VAL A 484 29.34 1.47 22.16
CA VAL A 484 29.54 2.91 22.38
C VAL A 484 30.93 3.39 21.95
N GLN A 485 31.89 2.49 21.79
CA GLN A 485 33.17 2.76 21.16
C GLN A 485 33.08 2.54 19.63
N HIS A 486 32.80 1.32 19.18
CA HIS A 486 32.98 0.85 17.80
C HIS A 486 31.72 0.85 16.91
N GLY A 487 30.51 0.91 17.48
CA GLY A 487 29.24 0.80 16.72
C GLY A 487 29.12 -0.56 16.04
N ARG A 488 28.54 -0.64 14.83
CA ARG A 488 28.53 -1.88 14.02
C ARG A 488 29.91 -2.52 13.76
N GLN A 489 31.01 -1.79 13.96
CA GLN A 489 32.37 -2.34 13.82
C GLN A 489 32.84 -3.17 15.03
N MET A 490 32.04 -3.26 16.12
CA MET A 490 32.37 -4.13 17.27
C MET A 490 32.44 -5.62 16.87
N PHE A 491 31.64 -6.04 15.89
CA PHE A 491 31.67 -7.39 15.31
C PHE A 491 32.67 -7.49 14.12
N GLY A 492 33.59 -6.54 14.02
CA GLY A 492 34.64 -6.47 13.01
C GLY A 492 34.15 -6.33 11.57
N ASP A 493 35.01 -6.74 10.65
CA ASP A 493 34.81 -6.73 9.20
C ASP A 493 33.85 -7.83 8.70
N ILE A 494 33.32 -8.63 9.62
CA ILE A 494 32.68 -9.92 9.36
C ILE A 494 31.18 -9.74 9.04
N ASN A 495 30.59 -8.62 9.43
CA ASN A 495 29.21 -8.27 9.09
C ASN A 495 29.12 -7.65 7.68
N LEU A 496 28.26 -8.21 6.82
CA LEU A 496 28.01 -7.73 5.45
C LEU A 496 27.58 -6.25 5.41
N GLU A 497 26.78 -5.79 6.38
CA GLU A 497 26.40 -4.38 6.52
C GLU A 497 27.62 -3.48 6.77
N SER A 498 28.56 -3.93 7.61
CA SER A 498 29.82 -3.22 7.89
C SER A 498 30.77 -3.21 6.69
N GLN A 499 30.71 -4.21 5.81
CA GLN A 499 31.45 -4.20 4.54
C GLN A 499 30.80 -3.23 3.53
N LEU A 500 29.48 -3.28 3.37
CA LEU A 500 28.71 -2.39 2.47
C LEU A 500 28.86 -0.92 2.85
N HIS A 501 28.73 -0.58 4.14
CA HIS A 501 28.90 0.78 4.63
C HIS A 501 30.33 1.31 4.39
N ARG A 502 31.35 0.45 4.48
CA ARG A 502 32.74 0.84 4.18
C ARG A 502 33.00 0.95 2.68
N ALA A 503 32.40 0.11 1.84
CA ALA A 503 32.43 0.28 0.39
C ALA A 503 31.82 1.62 -0.04
N ALA A 504 30.65 1.97 0.52
CA ALA A 504 30.02 3.28 0.31
C ALA A 504 30.92 4.44 0.80
N ALA A 505 31.45 4.36 2.02
CA ALA A 505 32.34 5.39 2.56
C ALA A 505 33.69 5.50 1.83
N ALA A 506 34.19 4.43 1.23
CA ALA A 506 35.39 4.43 0.38
C ALA A 506 35.09 5.03 -0.99
N ALA A 507 33.95 4.70 -1.61
CA ALA A 507 33.51 5.31 -2.86
C ALA A 507 33.35 6.83 -2.76
N VAL A 508 32.82 7.33 -1.63
CA VAL A 508 32.78 8.77 -1.31
C VAL A 508 34.20 9.36 -1.24
N ARG A 509 35.11 8.76 -0.46
CA ARG A 509 36.51 9.24 -0.35
C ARG A 509 37.28 9.20 -1.67
N ILE A 510 37.04 8.20 -2.52
CA ILE A 510 37.65 8.10 -3.85
C ILE A 510 37.12 9.21 -4.77
N ARG A 511 35.82 9.52 -4.69
CA ARG A 511 35.20 10.63 -5.42
C ARG A 511 35.79 11.98 -5.01
N ASP A 512 35.91 12.22 -3.70
CA ASP A 512 36.51 13.45 -3.16
C ASP A 512 38.01 13.56 -3.51
N GLY A 513 38.74 12.44 -3.47
CA GLY A 513 40.16 12.36 -3.84
C GLY A 513 40.39 12.60 -5.34
N ALA A 514 39.53 12.06 -6.20
CA ALA A 514 39.58 12.29 -7.64
C ALA A 514 39.33 13.77 -7.98
N GLN A 515 38.36 14.43 -7.32
CA GLN A 515 38.12 15.87 -7.48
C GLN A 515 39.35 16.71 -7.11
N ARG A 516 40.06 16.38 -6.01
CA ARG A 516 41.29 17.09 -5.62
C ARG A 516 42.45 16.90 -6.61
N LEU A 517 42.63 15.68 -7.14
CA LEU A 517 43.65 15.39 -8.15
C LEU A 517 43.35 16.07 -9.49
N GLN A 518 42.08 16.25 -9.83
CA GLN A 518 41.66 16.98 -11.03
C GLN A 518 41.96 18.49 -10.91
N GLN A 519 41.65 19.10 -9.76
CA GLN A 519 42.02 20.49 -9.47
C GLN A 519 43.54 20.73 -9.50
N GLN A 520 44.37 19.80 -9.01
CA GLN A 520 45.83 19.91 -9.11
C GLN A 520 46.35 19.79 -10.55
N ARG A 521 45.72 18.97 -11.40
CA ARG A 521 46.10 18.87 -12.82
C ARG A 521 45.74 20.12 -13.62
N GLU A 522 44.63 20.76 -13.29
CA GLU A 522 44.21 22.00 -13.94
C GLU A 522 45.18 23.16 -13.63
N GLN A 523 45.64 23.28 -12.37
CA GLN A 523 46.66 24.28 -11.98
C GLN A 523 48.03 24.07 -12.66
N LEU A 524 48.44 22.83 -12.92
CA LEU A 524 49.71 22.53 -13.60
C LEU A 524 49.67 22.72 -15.12
N SER A 525 48.48 22.68 -15.72
CA SER A 525 48.30 22.80 -17.18
C SER A 525 48.38 24.24 -17.71
N GLN A 526 48.11 25.25 -16.88
CA GLN A 526 48.10 26.66 -17.29
C GLN A 526 49.50 27.30 -17.45
N ALA A 527 50.57 26.60 -17.07
CA ALA A 527 51.90 27.21 -16.94
C ALA A 527 52.78 27.22 -18.21
N ARG A 528 52.48 26.45 -19.27
CA ARG A 528 53.33 26.36 -20.48
C ARG A 528 52.56 26.09 -21.78
N ALA A 529 52.25 27.14 -22.55
CA ALA A 529 51.92 27.03 -23.96
C ALA A 529 52.26 28.30 -24.75
N TYR A 530 53.47 28.36 -25.34
CA TYR A 530 53.76 29.21 -26.50
C TYR A 530 54.78 28.54 -27.43
N SER A 531 54.51 28.67 -28.75
CA SER A 531 55.45 28.54 -29.88
C SER A 531 55.77 27.17 -30.53
N THR A 532 55.27 27.03 -31.76
CA THR A 532 55.96 26.55 -33.00
C THR A 532 56.44 25.10 -33.19
N SER A 533 55.61 24.34 -33.92
CA SER A 533 55.91 23.59 -35.18
C SER A 533 57.36 23.25 -35.60
N SER A 534 57.60 22.00 -36.04
CA SER A 534 57.69 21.67 -37.50
C SER A 534 58.00 20.19 -37.86
N ARG A 535 57.29 19.69 -38.89
CA ARG A 535 57.68 18.82 -40.03
C ARG A 535 58.55 17.52 -39.89
N THR A 536 57.96 16.43 -40.45
CA THR A 536 58.52 15.45 -41.45
C THR A 536 59.43 14.29 -41.01
N LEU A 537 59.52 13.10 -41.67
CA LEU A 537 58.92 12.48 -42.89
C LEU A 537 59.08 10.93 -42.89
N THR A 538 58.16 10.16 -43.53
CA THR A 538 58.32 8.74 -44.05
C THR A 538 58.66 7.61 -43.05
N ARG A 539 58.36 6.31 -43.23
CA ARG A 539 57.96 5.41 -44.35
C ARG A 539 57.35 4.12 -43.71
N GLY A 540 56.49 3.27 -44.29
CA GLY A 540 55.69 3.29 -45.53
C GLY A 540 55.04 1.90 -45.84
N TRP A 541 53.96 1.90 -46.64
CA TRP A 541 53.24 0.73 -47.26
C TRP A 541 52.25 -0.15 -46.46
N ARG A 542 51.24 -0.62 -47.22
CA ARG A 542 49.88 -1.17 -46.91
C ARG A 542 49.84 -2.73 -47.02
N PRO A 543 48.70 -3.47 -46.82
CA PRO A 543 47.30 -3.05 -46.61
C PRO A 543 46.44 -3.73 -45.50
N ALA A 544 45.45 -2.96 -45.06
CA ALA A 544 44.12 -3.26 -44.49
C ALA A 544 43.61 -4.69 -44.23
N VAL A 545 43.08 -4.89 -43.01
CA VAL A 545 41.69 -5.35 -42.78
C VAL A 545 41.02 -4.36 -41.81
N LYS A 546 39.74 -4.00 -42.05
CA LYS A 546 38.95 -3.14 -41.15
C LYS A 546 38.03 -3.99 -40.26
N THR A 547 38.11 -3.82 -38.95
CA THR A 547 37.00 -4.05 -38.02
C THR A 547 36.97 -2.93 -36.99
N ALA A 548 35.92 -2.12 -37.02
CA ALA A 548 35.74 -1.03 -36.07
C ALA A 548 35.23 -1.59 -34.73
N GLY A 549 36.10 -1.67 -33.73
CA GLY A 549 35.70 -1.95 -32.35
C GLY A 549 35.07 -0.69 -31.74
N ALA A 550 33.73 -0.66 -31.66
CA ALA A 550 33.03 0.40 -30.95
C ALA A 550 33.32 0.29 -29.43
N MET A 551 33.79 1.39 -28.81
CA MET A 551 33.87 1.47 -27.35
C MET A 551 32.45 1.48 -26.75
N GLN A 552 31.98 0.32 -26.30
CA GLN A 552 30.76 0.23 -25.50
C GLN A 552 31.02 0.74 -24.08
N SER A 553 30.71 2.03 -23.87
CA SER A 553 30.42 2.56 -22.54
C SER A 553 29.27 1.75 -21.91
N ARG A 554 29.51 1.11 -20.76
CA ARG A 554 28.46 0.42 -20.00
C ARG A 554 27.71 1.42 -19.13
N THR A 555 26.76 2.12 -19.74
CA THR A 555 25.76 2.93 -19.02
C THR A 555 24.75 2.04 -18.29
N TYR A 556 24.42 2.38 -17.04
CA TYR A 556 23.24 1.83 -16.37
C TYR A 556 21.98 2.23 -17.15
N ALA A 557 21.27 1.26 -17.71
CA ALA A 557 20.00 1.49 -18.39
C ALA A 557 18.90 1.74 -17.35
N THR A 558 18.61 3.02 -17.12
CA THR A 558 17.40 3.47 -16.42
C THR A 558 16.17 3.08 -17.24
N THR A 559 15.16 2.47 -16.61
CA THR A 559 13.86 2.19 -17.25
C THR A 559 13.05 3.46 -17.48
N ASN A 560 13.27 4.51 -16.68
CA ASN A 560 12.76 5.85 -16.96
C ASN A 560 13.51 6.41 -18.19
N PRO A 561 12.80 6.72 -19.31
CA PRO A 561 13.40 7.20 -20.56
C PRO A 561 13.93 8.64 -20.49
N ASN A 562 13.66 9.36 -19.39
CA ASN A 562 14.05 10.75 -19.18
C ASN A 562 14.43 10.94 -17.70
N PRO A 563 15.52 10.33 -17.21
CA PRO A 563 15.87 10.31 -15.79
C PRO A 563 16.16 11.72 -15.25
N PRO A 564 15.92 11.99 -13.95
CA PRO A 564 16.30 13.26 -13.31
C PRO A 564 17.78 13.58 -13.45
N LEU A 565 18.09 14.86 -13.64
CA LEU A 565 19.48 15.32 -13.64
C LEU A 565 19.99 15.47 -12.20
N GLY A 566 19.14 15.95 -11.29
CA GLY A 566 19.51 16.18 -9.90
C GLY A 566 20.74 17.09 -9.80
N ILE A 567 21.75 16.67 -9.02
CA ILE A 567 23.03 17.40 -8.86
C ILE A 567 23.81 17.52 -10.18
N LYS A 568 23.55 16.68 -11.20
CA LYS A 568 24.27 16.75 -12.49
C LYS A 568 23.96 18.03 -13.29
N ASN A 569 22.88 18.74 -12.96
CA ASN A 569 22.54 20.04 -13.57
C ASN A 569 23.18 21.23 -12.82
N SER A 570 23.86 20.99 -11.70
CA SER A 570 24.44 22.02 -10.83
C SER A 570 25.74 22.58 -11.42
N GLU A 571 25.62 23.42 -12.44
CA GLU A 571 26.73 24.14 -13.08
C GLU A 571 26.93 25.56 -12.49
N LYS A 572 25.95 26.07 -11.74
CA LYS A 572 25.91 27.41 -11.16
C LYS A 572 25.79 27.37 -9.64
N ASP A 573 26.68 28.05 -8.93
CA ASP A 573 26.76 28.09 -7.46
C ASP A 573 26.55 29.50 -6.85
N TYR A 574 26.30 30.51 -7.70
CA TYR A 574 26.03 31.89 -7.29
C TYR A 574 24.54 32.26 -7.48
N PRO A 575 23.99 33.21 -6.69
CA PRO A 575 22.55 33.52 -6.72
C PRO A 575 22.07 34.16 -8.03
N SER A 576 20.98 33.64 -8.60
CA SER A 576 20.25 34.28 -9.71
C SER A 576 19.27 35.33 -9.20
N LYS A 577 19.20 36.49 -9.88
CA LYS A 577 18.25 37.57 -9.63
C LYS A 577 16.89 37.22 -10.24
N ILE A 578 15.87 37.10 -9.41
CA ILE A 578 14.51 36.71 -9.84
C ILE A 578 13.56 37.91 -9.77
N ALA A 579 12.66 38.05 -10.76
CA ALA A 579 11.53 38.97 -10.69
C ALA A 579 10.20 38.23 -10.93
N ILE A 580 9.16 38.55 -10.15
CA ILE A 580 7.80 38.00 -10.34
C ILE A 580 6.84 39.11 -10.71
N ILE A 581 6.23 39.01 -11.90
CA ILE A 581 5.19 39.91 -12.36
C ILE A 581 3.82 39.29 -12.05
N GLY A 582 3.03 39.90 -11.17
CA GLY A 582 1.68 39.41 -10.82
C GLY A 582 1.54 38.63 -9.50
N ALA A 583 2.51 38.74 -8.57
CA ALA A 583 2.61 37.85 -7.40
C ALA A 583 1.51 37.95 -6.30
N ARG A 584 0.36 38.56 -6.58
CA ARG A 584 -0.78 38.66 -5.64
C ARG A 584 -1.50 37.32 -5.42
N GLY A 585 -1.56 36.48 -6.45
CA GLY A 585 -2.31 35.22 -6.43
C GLY A 585 -1.70 34.15 -5.51
N TYR A 586 -2.48 33.13 -5.16
CA TYR A 586 -2.05 32.03 -4.29
C TYR A 586 -0.75 31.36 -4.78
N THR A 587 -0.65 31.07 -6.08
CA THR A 587 0.56 30.54 -6.73
C THR A 587 1.78 31.46 -6.57
N GLY A 588 1.59 32.78 -6.72
CA GLY A 588 2.67 33.75 -6.57
C GLY A 588 3.24 33.75 -5.15
N LYS A 589 2.37 33.65 -4.14
CA LYS A 589 2.78 33.51 -2.73
C LYS A 589 3.52 32.20 -2.47
N ALA A 590 3.00 31.07 -2.95
CA ALA A 590 3.64 29.76 -2.81
C ALA A 590 5.04 29.72 -3.46
N LEU A 591 5.21 30.39 -4.61
CA LEU A 591 6.52 30.53 -5.25
C LEU A 591 7.48 31.42 -4.45
N ILE A 592 7.01 32.55 -3.89
CA ILE A 592 7.82 33.40 -3.00
C ILE A 592 8.33 32.60 -1.80
N GLU A 593 7.49 31.77 -1.19
CA GLU A 593 7.87 30.93 -0.04
C GLU A 593 8.95 29.90 -0.39
N LEU A 594 8.87 29.29 -1.58
CA LEU A 594 9.89 28.40 -2.14
C LEU A 594 11.20 29.16 -2.42
N LEU A 595 11.13 30.32 -3.09
CA LEU A 595 12.29 31.17 -3.36
C LEU A 595 12.95 31.68 -2.07
N ASN A 596 12.20 31.87 -0.98
CA ASN A 596 12.78 32.23 0.31
C ASN A 596 13.67 31.12 0.88
N ARG A 597 13.38 29.84 0.57
CA ARG A 597 14.17 28.68 1.02
C ARG A 597 15.30 28.29 0.05
N HIS A 598 15.18 28.60 -1.24
CA HIS A 598 16.17 28.20 -2.26
C HIS A 598 17.53 28.91 -2.07
N PRO A 599 18.66 28.23 -1.81
CA PRO A 599 19.92 28.91 -1.47
C PRO A 599 20.41 29.87 -2.58
N ASN A 600 20.36 29.44 -3.84
CA ASN A 600 20.92 30.17 -4.98
C ASN A 600 19.90 30.97 -5.83
N MET A 601 18.77 31.38 -5.25
CA MET A 601 17.84 32.30 -5.91
C MET A 601 17.51 33.47 -5.00
N ASP A 602 17.59 34.68 -5.55
CA ASP A 602 17.34 35.93 -4.84
C ASP A 602 16.26 36.74 -5.56
N LEU A 603 15.07 36.77 -4.96
CA LEU A 603 13.95 37.58 -5.41
C LEU A 603 14.30 39.06 -5.22
N ARG A 604 14.29 39.81 -6.32
CA ARG A 604 14.64 41.25 -6.36
C ARG A 604 13.43 42.14 -6.55
N HIS A 605 12.51 41.74 -7.43
CA HIS A 605 11.38 42.56 -7.86
C HIS A 605 10.08 41.78 -7.83
N VAL A 606 9.00 42.44 -7.38
CA VAL A 606 7.67 41.83 -7.25
C VAL A 606 6.60 42.84 -7.64
N SER A 607 5.98 42.65 -8.81
CA SER A 607 4.95 43.56 -9.32
C SER A 607 3.54 43.14 -8.90
N SER A 608 2.77 44.08 -8.34
CA SER A 608 1.35 43.93 -8.01
C SER A 608 0.64 45.29 -7.96
N ARG A 609 -0.29 45.52 -8.91
CA ARG A 609 -1.12 46.74 -8.99
C ARG A 609 -1.82 47.09 -7.66
N GLU A 610 -2.33 46.07 -6.96
CA GLU A 610 -3.14 46.25 -5.74
C GLU A 610 -2.31 46.32 -4.44
N LEU A 611 -1.10 45.76 -4.44
CA LEU A 611 -0.24 45.73 -3.25
C LEU A 611 0.88 46.77 -3.31
N LYS A 612 0.97 47.56 -4.39
CA LYS A 612 1.99 48.60 -4.60
C LYS A 612 2.27 49.39 -3.31
N GLY A 613 3.54 49.49 -2.94
CA GLY A 613 4.00 50.23 -1.75
C GLY A 613 3.91 49.46 -0.42
N LYS A 614 3.32 48.26 -0.39
CA LYS A 614 3.34 47.39 0.79
C LYS A 614 4.63 46.56 0.82
N LYS A 615 5.17 46.32 2.01
CA LYS A 615 6.28 45.39 2.23
C LYS A 615 5.81 43.94 2.02
N LEU A 616 6.64 43.12 1.38
CA LEU A 616 6.47 41.68 1.30
C LEU A 616 6.86 41.05 2.65
N ALA A 617 5.90 40.44 3.33
CA ALA A 617 6.12 39.85 4.66
C ALA A 617 6.83 38.50 4.61
N ASP A 618 6.53 37.68 3.60
CA ASP A 618 6.86 36.24 3.56
C ASP A 618 8.24 35.95 2.91
N TYR A 619 9.13 36.96 2.82
CA TYR A 619 10.48 36.84 2.25
C TYR A 619 11.49 37.50 3.20
N THR A 620 12.45 36.71 3.70
CA THR A 620 13.34 37.10 4.81
C THR A 620 14.76 37.44 4.38
N LYS A 621 15.18 37.06 3.18
CA LYS A 621 16.53 37.34 2.64
C LYS A 621 16.79 38.83 2.37
N ARG A 622 15.73 39.61 2.12
CA ARG A 622 15.78 41.02 1.73
C ARG A 622 14.43 41.67 2.00
N GLU A 623 14.43 42.96 2.33
CA GLU A 623 13.21 43.75 2.28
C GLU A 623 12.82 44.03 0.82
N ILE A 624 11.62 43.60 0.43
CA ILE A 624 11.02 43.88 -0.88
C ILE A 624 9.73 44.68 -0.65
N ILE A 625 9.54 45.71 -1.47
CA ILE A 625 8.28 46.46 -1.56
C ILE A 625 7.61 46.04 -2.87
N TYR A 626 6.29 45.81 -2.84
CA TYR A 626 5.53 45.55 -4.06
C TYR A 626 5.58 46.77 -4.99
N GLU A 627 5.98 46.53 -6.23
CA GLU A 627 6.08 47.53 -7.29
C GLU A 627 4.82 47.50 -8.17
N ASN A 628 4.69 48.46 -9.07
CA ASN A 628 3.72 48.40 -10.17
C ASN A 628 4.45 48.64 -11.49
N LEU A 629 5.20 47.63 -11.91
CA LEU A 629 6.03 47.67 -13.11
C LEU A 629 5.13 47.65 -14.35
N SER A 630 5.30 48.65 -15.22
CA SER A 630 4.76 48.65 -16.58
C SER A 630 5.67 47.86 -17.55
N PRO A 631 5.22 47.54 -18.78
CA PRO A 631 6.10 47.00 -19.81
C PRO A 631 7.36 47.84 -20.05
N ASP A 632 7.25 49.17 -20.04
CA ASP A 632 8.40 50.07 -20.21
C ASP A 632 9.40 49.98 -19.05
N ASP A 633 8.93 49.74 -17.82
CA ASP A 633 9.81 49.56 -16.66
C ASP A 633 10.53 48.20 -16.74
N VAL A 634 9.79 47.15 -17.12
CA VAL A 634 10.34 45.81 -17.36
C VAL A 634 11.37 45.83 -18.49
N HIS A 635 11.12 46.57 -19.58
CA HIS A 635 12.09 46.75 -20.66
C HIS A 635 13.39 47.40 -20.17
N LYS A 636 13.30 48.53 -19.43
CA LYS A 636 14.48 49.21 -18.85
C LYS A 636 15.27 48.29 -17.90
N MET A 637 14.58 47.46 -17.12
CA MET A 637 15.21 46.51 -16.20
C MET A 637 15.89 45.35 -16.94
N ALA A 638 15.31 44.87 -18.04
CA ALA A 638 15.91 43.87 -18.92
C ALA A 638 17.15 44.45 -19.64
N GLU A 639 17.03 45.65 -20.20
CA GLU A 639 18.11 46.40 -20.86
C GLU A 639 19.27 46.74 -19.89
N ALA A 640 19.01 46.80 -18.58
CA ALA A 640 20.03 46.99 -17.56
C ALA A 640 20.66 45.67 -17.03
N GLY A 641 20.26 44.50 -17.52
CA GLY A 641 20.73 43.20 -17.01
C GLY A 641 20.37 42.96 -15.53
N ALA A 642 19.30 43.60 -15.04
CA ALA A 642 18.95 43.64 -13.62
C ALA A 642 18.31 42.34 -13.09
N VAL A 643 17.85 41.45 -13.99
CA VAL A 643 17.09 40.24 -13.69
C VAL A 643 17.56 39.11 -14.59
N ASP A 644 17.88 37.95 -13.99
CA ASP A 644 18.34 36.77 -14.72
C ASP A 644 17.17 35.84 -15.08
N CYS A 645 16.09 35.83 -14.27
CA CYS A 645 14.86 35.08 -14.55
C CYS A 645 13.59 35.86 -14.18
N TRP A 646 12.64 35.88 -15.11
CA TRP A 646 11.33 36.51 -14.98
C TRP A 646 10.23 35.46 -14.86
N VAL A 647 9.33 35.61 -13.89
CA VAL A 647 8.16 34.74 -13.75
C VAL A 647 6.89 35.56 -14.01
N MET A 648 6.12 35.17 -15.03
CA MET A 648 4.82 35.76 -15.34
C MET A 648 3.73 35.02 -14.56
N ALA A 649 3.38 35.56 -13.39
CA ALA A 649 2.28 35.11 -12.55
C ALA A 649 0.98 35.89 -12.85
N LEU A 650 0.70 36.10 -14.13
CA LEU A 650 -0.40 36.93 -14.63
C LEU A 650 -1.62 36.10 -15.05
N PRO A 651 -2.83 36.70 -15.14
CA PRO A 651 -3.97 36.07 -15.80
C PRO A 651 -3.71 35.82 -17.28
N ASN A 652 -4.39 34.82 -17.86
CA ASN A 652 -4.35 34.55 -19.30
C ASN A 652 -4.73 35.79 -20.13
N GLY A 653 -4.04 36.01 -21.24
CA GLY A 653 -4.20 37.13 -22.17
C GLY A 653 -3.45 38.39 -21.76
N VAL A 654 -2.57 38.33 -20.74
CA VAL A 654 -1.91 39.51 -20.14
C VAL A 654 -0.38 39.43 -20.23
N CYS A 655 0.21 38.28 -20.54
CA CYS A 655 1.66 38.11 -20.52
C CYS A 655 2.37 38.81 -21.68
N ALA A 656 1.75 38.90 -22.86
CA ALA A 656 2.41 39.30 -24.10
C ALA A 656 3.18 40.65 -24.04
N PRO A 657 2.62 41.77 -23.54
CA PRO A 657 3.35 43.04 -23.50
C PRO A 657 4.60 43.01 -22.61
N PHE A 658 4.61 42.19 -21.55
CA PHE A 658 5.76 42.03 -20.67
C PHE A 658 6.84 41.12 -21.28
N VAL A 659 6.43 40.08 -21.99
CA VAL A 659 7.33 39.22 -22.76
C VAL A 659 8.00 40.01 -23.88
N GLU A 660 7.23 40.77 -24.66
CA GLU A 660 7.73 41.61 -25.75
C GLU A 660 8.73 42.67 -25.25
N ALA A 661 8.46 43.27 -24.07
CA ALA A 661 9.36 44.21 -23.41
C ALA A 661 10.72 43.59 -23.01
N ILE A 662 10.75 42.31 -22.64
CA ILE A 662 11.98 41.58 -22.31
C ILE A 662 12.70 41.13 -23.60
N ASP A 663 11.95 40.61 -24.58
CA ASP A 663 12.46 40.11 -25.86
C ASP A 663 13.05 41.22 -26.75
N SER A 664 12.58 42.46 -26.60
CA SER A 664 13.09 43.63 -27.32
C SER A 664 14.39 44.19 -26.74
N SER A 665 14.82 43.74 -25.55
CA SER A 665 16.08 44.18 -24.94
C SER A 665 17.32 43.59 -25.63
N SER A 666 18.47 44.24 -25.45
CA SER A 666 19.77 43.74 -25.91
C SER A 666 20.24 42.50 -25.13
N HIS A 667 19.80 42.35 -23.88
CA HIS A 667 20.16 41.24 -22.97
C HIS A 667 19.29 39.98 -23.16
N LYS A 668 19.53 39.26 -24.26
CA LYS A 668 18.77 38.07 -24.67
C LYS A 668 19.04 36.79 -23.88
N ASP A 669 19.69 36.87 -22.72
CA ASP A 669 20.06 35.71 -21.89
C ASP A 669 19.11 35.44 -20.72
N SER A 670 18.24 36.39 -20.37
CA SER A 670 17.27 36.19 -19.29
C SER A 670 16.24 35.10 -19.61
N VAL A 671 15.94 34.26 -18.62
CA VAL A 671 14.89 33.23 -18.70
C VAL A 671 13.52 33.85 -18.42
N ILE A 672 12.47 33.41 -19.11
CA ILE A 672 11.07 33.73 -18.77
C ILE A 672 10.30 32.42 -18.56
N VAL A 673 9.62 32.32 -17.42
CA VAL A 673 8.66 31.24 -17.11
C VAL A 673 7.25 31.83 -17.03
N ASP A 674 6.36 31.38 -17.90
CA ASP A 674 4.95 31.78 -17.91
C ASP A 674 4.10 30.77 -17.11
N LEU A 675 3.33 31.25 -16.13
CA LEU A 675 2.38 30.43 -15.36
C LEU A 675 0.97 30.43 -15.96
N SER A 676 0.69 31.35 -16.89
CA SER A 676 -0.58 31.43 -17.60
C SER A 676 -0.72 30.29 -18.63
N ALA A 677 -1.77 30.33 -19.45
CA ALA A 677 -1.94 29.43 -20.57
C ALA A 677 -1.47 30.02 -21.93
N ASP A 678 -1.00 31.27 -21.95
CA ASP A 678 -0.78 32.06 -23.18
C ASP A 678 0.23 31.39 -24.14
N TYR A 679 1.25 30.72 -23.60
CA TYR A 679 2.32 30.08 -24.38
C TYR A 679 2.35 28.55 -24.32
N ARG A 680 1.32 27.89 -23.76
CA ARG A 680 1.26 26.41 -23.66
C ARG A 680 1.04 25.67 -24.99
N PHE A 681 0.67 26.42 -26.02
CA PHE A 681 0.39 25.94 -27.38
C PHE A 681 1.32 26.60 -28.43
N ASN A 682 2.47 27.13 -28.00
CA ASN A 682 3.38 27.88 -28.85
C ASN A 682 4.71 27.14 -29.01
N ASP A 683 4.99 26.64 -30.22
CA ASP A 683 6.17 25.82 -30.53
C ASP A 683 7.53 26.53 -30.29
N LYS A 684 7.53 27.85 -30.08
CA LYS A 684 8.73 28.62 -29.69
C LYS A 684 9.01 28.61 -28.19
N TRP A 685 8.11 28.05 -27.38
CA TRP A 685 8.20 27.96 -25.93
C TRP A 685 8.34 26.50 -25.51
N THR A 686 9.31 26.21 -24.64
CA THR A 686 9.48 24.86 -24.11
C THR A 686 8.41 24.59 -23.06
N TYR A 687 7.63 23.51 -23.25
CA TYR A 687 6.65 23.08 -22.26
C TYR A 687 7.34 22.49 -21.02
N GLY A 688 7.12 23.10 -19.87
CA GLY A 688 7.88 22.87 -18.64
C GLY A 688 7.39 21.69 -17.80
N LEU A 689 7.38 20.48 -18.36
CA LEU A 689 7.04 19.23 -17.66
C LEU A 689 8.22 18.23 -17.70
N PRO A 690 9.24 18.36 -16.81
CA PRO A 690 10.50 17.62 -16.86
C PRO A 690 10.40 16.11 -16.85
N GLU A 691 9.31 15.54 -16.34
CA GLU A 691 9.08 14.10 -16.32
C GLU A 691 8.77 13.54 -17.72
N LEU A 692 8.13 14.34 -18.59
CA LEU A 692 7.70 13.95 -19.95
C LEU A 692 8.54 14.62 -21.05
N VAL A 693 8.87 15.90 -20.90
CA VAL A 693 9.70 16.66 -21.82
C VAL A 693 11.18 16.48 -21.46
N LYS A 694 12.02 16.24 -22.47
CA LYS A 694 13.46 15.98 -22.30
C LYS A 694 14.10 17.07 -21.44
N ARG A 695 14.70 16.71 -20.31
CA ARG A 695 15.27 17.66 -19.34
C ARG A 695 16.33 18.59 -19.94
N SER A 696 17.12 18.11 -20.90
CA SER A 696 18.08 18.95 -21.64
C SER A 696 17.43 20.05 -22.49
N THR A 697 16.22 19.83 -23.00
CA THR A 697 15.45 20.85 -23.73
C THR A 697 14.95 21.94 -22.78
N ILE A 698 14.62 21.61 -21.53
CA ILE A 698 14.24 22.58 -20.49
C ILE A 698 15.48 23.32 -19.96
N ALA A 699 16.58 22.62 -19.72
CA ALA A 699 17.83 23.23 -19.26
C ALA A 699 18.41 24.24 -20.28
N GLY A 700 18.24 23.98 -21.59
CA GLY A 700 18.58 24.93 -22.64
C GLY A 700 17.51 26.00 -22.96
N ALA A 701 16.37 26.01 -22.26
CA ALA A 701 15.24 26.88 -22.60
C ALA A 701 15.32 28.25 -21.93
N LYS A 702 15.19 29.31 -22.74
CA LYS A 702 15.01 30.68 -22.25
C LYS A 702 13.54 31.09 -22.11
N ARG A 703 12.61 30.38 -22.75
CA ARG A 703 11.18 30.69 -22.79
C ARG A 703 10.42 29.41 -22.45
N ILE A 704 9.83 29.34 -21.25
CA ILE A 704 9.22 28.13 -20.69
C ILE A 704 7.75 28.41 -20.36
N SER A 705 6.85 27.61 -20.92
CA SER A 705 5.43 27.64 -20.56
C SER A 705 5.16 26.58 -19.50
N ASN A 706 4.73 27.01 -18.32
CA ASN A 706 4.49 26.11 -17.20
C ASN A 706 3.16 25.36 -17.40
N PRO A 707 3.13 24.03 -17.20
CA PRO A 707 1.92 23.23 -17.20
C PRO A 707 0.81 23.79 -16.31
N GLY A 708 -0.44 23.58 -16.73
CA GLY A 708 -1.62 23.78 -15.89
C GLY A 708 -1.83 22.65 -14.91
N CYS A 709 -2.28 22.96 -13.69
CA CYS A 709 -2.36 21.99 -12.59
C CYS A 709 -3.13 20.69 -12.93
N TYR A 710 -4.30 20.78 -13.54
CA TYR A 710 -5.04 19.60 -14.00
C TYR A 710 -4.34 18.87 -15.15
N ALA A 711 -3.65 19.60 -16.03
CA ALA A 711 -2.93 19.03 -17.15
C ALA A 711 -1.69 18.25 -16.69
N THR A 712 -0.91 18.78 -15.74
CA THR A 712 0.19 18.06 -15.06
C THR A 712 -0.27 16.71 -14.53
N ALA A 713 -1.35 16.70 -13.73
CA ALA A 713 -1.87 15.49 -13.12
C ALA A 713 -2.36 14.48 -14.16
N ALA A 714 -3.10 14.92 -15.18
CA ALA A 714 -3.63 14.05 -16.22
C ALA A 714 -2.53 13.51 -17.14
N GLN A 715 -1.57 14.33 -17.56
CA GLN A 715 -0.48 13.90 -18.45
C GLN A 715 0.39 12.82 -17.79
N LEU A 716 0.78 13.01 -16.53
CA LEU A 716 1.51 11.99 -15.77
C LEU A 716 0.65 10.74 -15.50
N GLY A 717 -0.66 10.92 -15.36
CA GLY A 717 -1.65 9.85 -15.24
C GLY A 717 -1.96 9.07 -16.52
N ILE A 718 -1.55 9.53 -17.70
CA ILE A 718 -1.87 8.91 -19.00
C ILE A 718 -0.60 8.43 -19.73
N ALA A 719 0.50 9.19 -19.64
CA ALA A 719 1.74 8.95 -20.40
C ALA A 719 2.29 7.50 -20.33
N PRO A 720 2.31 6.80 -19.17
CA PRO A 720 2.79 5.42 -19.10
C PRO A 720 1.94 4.41 -19.89
N LEU A 721 0.68 4.74 -20.18
CA LEU A 721 -0.27 3.87 -20.88
C LEU A 721 -0.53 4.27 -22.34
N LEU A 722 0.03 5.38 -22.84
CA LEU A 722 -0.14 5.80 -24.25
C LEU A 722 0.04 4.67 -25.29
N PRO A 723 1.08 3.81 -25.22
CA PRO A 723 1.26 2.70 -26.17
C PRO A 723 0.23 1.57 -26.05
N HIS A 724 -0.60 1.60 -25.00
CA HIS A 724 -1.57 0.58 -24.64
C HIS A 724 -3.01 1.07 -24.71
N LEU A 725 -3.24 2.34 -25.07
CA LEU A 725 -4.59 2.87 -25.27
C LEU A 725 -5.25 2.27 -26.52
N ALA A 726 -6.57 2.09 -26.45
CA ALA A 726 -7.40 1.79 -27.62
C ALA A 726 -7.30 2.94 -28.65
N PRO A 727 -7.45 2.65 -29.96
CA PRO A 727 -7.50 3.71 -30.99
C PRO A 727 -8.72 4.63 -30.79
N SER A 728 -8.66 5.84 -31.37
CA SER A 728 -9.82 6.74 -31.46
C SER A 728 -10.99 6.01 -32.16
N PRO A 729 -12.27 6.18 -31.74
CA PRO A 729 -12.78 7.19 -30.79
C PRO A 729 -12.72 6.82 -29.30
N ALA A 730 -12.09 5.70 -28.91
CA ALA A 730 -12.04 5.26 -27.52
C ALA A 730 -10.97 6.06 -26.71
N ASN A 731 -11.30 7.31 -26.39
CA ASN A 731 -10.40 8.27 -25.74
C ASN A 731 -10.38 8.16 -24.20
N PRO A 732 -9.24 8.46 -23.54
CA PRO A 732 -9.19 8.64 -22.09
C PRO A 732 -10.24 9.63 -21.60
N THR A 733 -10.94 9.30 -20.51
CA THR A 733 -11.91 10.18 -19.87
C THR A 733 -11.42 10.53 -18.47
N ILE A 734 -11.30 11.83 -18.19
CA ILE A 734 -10.78 12.36 -16.92
C ILE A 734 -11.90 13.11 -16.20
N PHE A 735 -12.22 12.67 -14.99
CA PHE A 735 -13.02 13.44 -14.04
C PHE A 735 -12.09 14.03 -12.99
N GLY A 736 -12.07 15.35 -12.82
CA GLY A 736 -11.10 16.03 -11.97
C GLY A 736 -11.71 17.05 -11.02
N VAL A 737 -11.50 16.89 -9.72
CA VAL A 737 -11.99 17.84 -8.70
C VAL A 737 -10.83 18.61 -8.08
N SER A 738 -10.88 19.95 -8.09
CA SER A 738 -9.91 20.82 -7.41
C SER A 738 -10.47 21.46 -6.14
N GLY A 739 -9.56 21.91 -5.28
CA GLY A 739 -9.88 22.91 -4.27
C GLY A 739 -10.14 24.28 -4.89
N TYR A 740 -10.80 25.15 -4.14
CA TYR A 740 -11.26 26.45 -4.63
C TYR A 740 -10.15 27.47 -4.91
N SER A 741 -8.93 27.26 -4.39
CA SER A 741 -7.77 28.09 -4.73
C SER A 741 -7.46 28.08 -6.24
N GLY A 742 -7.88 27.04 -6.97
CA GLY A 742 -7.76 26.94 -8.42
C GLY A 742 -8.58 27.97 -9.20
N ALA A 743 -9.67 28.50 -8.62
CA ALA A 743 -10.45 29.59 -9.21
C ALA A 743 -9.83 30.99 -8.95
N GLY A 744 -8.69 31.05 -8.26
CA GLY A 744 -7.95 32.28 -7.98
C GLY A 744 -8.56 33.13 -6.86
N THR A 745 -8.14 34.39 -6.77
CA THR A 745 -8.48 35.31 -5.68
C THR A 745 -9.55 36.35 -6.04
N LYS A 746 -10.12 36.31 -7.25
CA LYS A 746 -11.24 37.18 -7.66
C LYS A 746 -12.56 36.50 -7.26
N PRO A 747 -13.45 37.14 -6.48
CA PRO A 747 -14.69 36.51 -6.02
C PRO A 747 -15.57 35.96 -7.17
N SER A 748 -16.11 34.77 -6.96
CA SER A 748 -16.95 34.02 -7.90
C SER A 748 -17.68 32.89 -7.15
N PRO A 749 -18.74 32.28 -7.73
CA PRO A 749 -19.36 31.08 -7.15
C PRO A 749 -18.41 29.88 -6.99
N LYS A 750 -17.26 29.89 -7.70
CA LYS A 750 -16.24 28.82 -7.72
C LYS A 750 -15.16 29.01 -6.63
N ASN A 751 -15.18 30.11 -5.88
CA ASN A 751 -14.33 30.34 -4.71
C ASN A 751 -15.07 30.97 -3.51
N ASP A 752 -16.41 30.90 -3.52
CA ASP A 752 -17.23 31.16 -2.34
C ASP A 752 -17.42 29.86 -1.55
N VAL A 753 -16.82 29.80 -0.37
CA VAL A 753 -16.85 28.64 0.53
C VAL A 753 -18.29 28.32 0.96
N ASN A 754 -19.17 29.32 1.11
CA ASN A 754 -20.56 29.08 1.48
C ASN A 754 -21.33 28.40 0.35
N ASN A 755 -21.11 28.84 -0.89
CA ASN A 755 -21.71 28.25 -2.08
C ASN A 755 -21.14 26.85 -2.42
N LEU A 756 -19.92 26.54 -1.97
CA LEU A 756 -19.27 25.24 -2.16
C LEU A 756 -19.53 24.24 -1.03
N THR A 757 -20.03 24.68 0.12
CA THR A 757 -20.39 23.80 1.23
C THR A 757 -21.54 22.87 0.79
N ASP A 758 -21.37 21.58 1.02
CA ASP A 758 -22.25 20.50 0.57
C ASP A 758 -22.55 20.51 -0.95
N ASN A 759 -21.62 21.06 -1.76
CA ASN A 759 -21.81 21.29 -3.19
C ASN A 759 -20.56 20.95 -4.02
N LEU A 760 -20.75 20.68 -5.32
CA LEU A 760 -19.71 20.34 -6.28
C LEU A 760 -20.06 20.96 -7.64
N ILE A 761 -19.22 21.88 -8.14
CA ILE A 761 -19.58 22.74 -9.28
C ILE A 761 -18.60 22.53 -10.45
N PRO A 762 -19.05 22.32 -11.70
CA PRO A 762 -18.15 22.23 -12.85
C PRO A 762 -17.47 23.57 -13.18
N TYR A 763 -16.21 23.53 -13.60
CA TYR A 763 -15.56 24.69 -14.24
C TYR A 763 -16.14 24.90 -15.65
N SER A 764 -16.17 23.84 -16.44
CA SER A 764 -16.94 23.66 -17.68
C SER A 764 -17.26 22.17 -17.86
N LEU A 765 -18.12 21.82 -18.81
CA LEU A 765 -18.48 20.41 -19.10
C LEU A 765 -17.73 19.85 -20.33
N THR A 766 -17.28 20.72 -21.23
CA THR A 766 -16.44 20.44 -22.41
C THR A 766 -15.48 21.61 -22.63
N ASP A 767 -14.57 21.49 -23.61
CA ASP A 767 -13.77 22.58 -24.18
C ASP A 767 -12.90 23.33 -23.17
N HIS A 768 -12.62 22.70 -22.02
CA HIS A 768 -11.77 23.32 -21.00
C HIS A 768 -10.34 23.45 -21.54
N ILE A 769 -9.64 24.54 -21.19
CA ILE A 769 -8.28 24.78 -21.71
C ILE A 769 -7.32 23.63 -21.40
N HIS A 770 -7.44 23.01 -20.23
CA HIS A 770 -6.68 21.81 -19.85
C HIS A 770 -7.01 20.57 -20.70
N GLU A 771 -8.23 20.42 -21.23
CA GLU A 771 -8.57 19.31 -22.14
C GLU A 771 -7.71 19.40 -23.40
N ARG A 772 -7.74 20.58 -24.04
CA ARG A 772 -6.91 20.91 -25.21
C ARG A 772 -5.41 20.79 -24.91
N GLU A 773 -4.97 21.23 -23.73
CA GLU A 773 -3.58 21.18 -23.29
C GLU A 773 -3.08 19.74 -23.13
N ILE A 774 -3.86 18.87 -22.46
CA ILE A 774 -3.55 17.44 -22.33
C ILE A 774 -3.48 16.80 -23.72
N SER A 775 -4.45 17.10 -24.60
CA SER A 775 -4.48 16.48 -25.92
C SER A 775 -3.38 16.93 -26.86
N ALA A 776 -3.00 18.22 -26.82
CA ALA A 776 -1.85 18.71 -27.58
C ALA A 776 -0.53 18.10 -27.11
N GLN A 777 -0.30 18.09 -25.78
CA GLN A 777 0.99 17.66 -25.21
C GLN A 777 1.20 16.13 -25.17
N LEU A 778 0.12 15.35 -25.22
CA LEU A 778 0.18 13.88 -25.36
C LEU A 778 0.00 13.38 -26.80
N GLU A 779 -0.24 14.28 -27.77
CA GLU A 779 -0.67 13.96 -29.14
C GLU A 779 -1.88 12.99 -29.17
N ARG A 780 -2.77 13.09 -28.17
CA ARG A 780 -3.90 12.18 -27.98
C ARG A 780 -5.14 12.88 -27.43
N GLU A 781 -6.24 12.81 -28.17
CA GLU A 781 -7.55 13.28 -27.71
C GLU A 781 -7.97 12.66 -26.37
N VAL A 782 -8.49 13.49 -25.46
CA VAL A 782 -9.07 13.11 -24.16
C VAL A 782 -10.38 13.87 -23.94
N ALA A 783 -11.26 13.35 -23.09
CA ALA A 783 -12.43 14.08 -22.59
C ALA A 783 -12.20 14.44 -21.11
N PHE A 784 -12.36 15.71 -20.72
CA PHE A 784 -12.03 16.19 -19.39
C PHE A 784 -13.15 17.04 -18.76
N ILE A 785 -13.59 16.62 -17.56
CA ILE A 785 -14.71 17.24 -16.84
C ILE A 785 -14.25 17.83 -15.50
N PRO A 786 -13.71 19.07 -15.47
CA PRO A 786 -13.22 19.74 -14.27
C PRO A 786 -14.34 20.22 -13.34
N HIS A 787 -14.19 19.98 -12.04
CA HIS A 787 -15.08 20.42 -10.96
C HIS A 787 -14.31 21.07 -9.80
N VAL A 788 -14.97 21.92 -9.02
CA VAL A 788 -14.44 22.55 -7.80
C VAL A 788 -15.28 22.17 -6.58
N ALA A 789 -14.60 21.98 -5.45
CA ALA A 789 -15.18 21.64 -4.15
C ALA A 789 -14.65 22.55 -3.02
N VAL A 790 -15.22 22.41 -1.82
CA VAL A 790 -15.05 23.33 -0.68
C VAL A 790 -13.65 23.37 -0.04
N TRP A 791 -12.76 22.40 -0.32
CA TRP A 791 -11.41 22.42 0.24
C TRP A 791 -10.51 23.47 -0.44
N PHE A 792 -9.50 23.97 0.28
CA PHE A 792 -8.66 25.06 -0.24
C PHE A 792 -7.79 24.64 -1.43
N ALA A 793 -6.96 23.60 -1.27
CA ALA A 793 -5.99 23.15 -2.26
C ALA A 793 -5.95 21.62 -2.37
N GLY A 794 -5.44 21.13 -3.50
CA GLY A 794 -5.42 19.73 -3.90
C GLY A 794 -6.39 19.43 -5.06
N ILE A 795 -5.92 18.63 -6.00
CA ILE A 795 -6.68 18.04 -7.11
C ILE A 795 -6.77 16.52 -6.89
N HIS A 796 -7.92 15.94 -7.24
CA HIS A 796 -8.08 14.51 -7.47
C HIS A 796 -8.63 14.27 -8.87
N HIS A 797 -7.90 13.49 -9.66
CA HIS A 797 -8.35 12.94 -10.93
C HIS A 797 -8.70 11.48 -10.78
N THR A 798 -9.80 11.07 -11.38
CA THR A 798 -10.09 9.68 -11.74
C THR A 798 -10.07 9.58 -13.27
N ILE A 799 -9.14 8.77 -13.78
CA ILE A 799 -8.83 8.66 -15.22
C ILE A 799 -9.24 7.27 -15.70
N SER A 800 -10.27 7.20 -16.53
CA SER A 800 -10.70 5.96 -17.19
C SER A 800 -10.00 5.82 -18.55
N LEU A 801 -9.30 4.70 -18.74
CA LEU A 801 -8.35 4.47 -19.84
C LEU A 801 -8.75 3.21 -20.61
N PRO A 802 -9.41 3.35 -21.79
CA PRO A 802 -9.67 2.23 -22.68
C PRO A 802 -8.35 1.65 -23.23
N LEU A 803 -8.16 0.34 -23.14
CA LEU A 803 -6.93 -0.35 -23.54
C LEU A 803 -7.10 -1.10 -24.88
N ASN A 804 -6.04 -1.16 -25.68
CA ASN A 804 -6.00 -1.92 -26.94
C ASN A 804 -5.86 -3.44 -26.76
N LYS A 805 -5.57 -3.89 -25.54
CA LYS A 805 -5.42 -5.30 -25.17
C LYS A 805 -5.79 -5.52 -23.71
N THR A 806 -6.08 -6.77 -23.35
CA THR A 806 -6.24 -7.23 -21.96
C THR A 806 -4.92 -7.06 -21.20
N MET A 807 -4.95 -6.42 -20.03
CA MET A 807 -3.79 -6.25 -19.14
C MET A 807 -4.20 -6.48 -17.67
N ALA A 808 -3.30 -6.94 -16.81
CA ALA A 808 -3.57 -7.03 -15.38
C ALA A 808 -3.18 -5.74 -14.65
N SER A 809 -3.84 -5.46 -13.51
CA SER A 809 -3.53 -4.31 -12.63
C SER A 809 -2.04 -4.21 -12.27
N ARG A 810 -1.40 -5.35 -11.95
CA ARG A 810 0.03 -5.42 -11.64
C ARG A 810 0.91 -4.93 -12.80
N ASP A 811 0.55 -5.27 -14.04
CA ASP A 811 1.36 -4.96 -15.23
C ASP A 811 1.26 -3.46 -15.51
N ILE A 812 0.07 -2.88 -15.32
CA ILE A 812 -0.15 -1.43 -15.39
C ILE A 812 0.65 -0.72 -14.31
N ARG A 813 0.56 -1.15 -13.04
CA ARG A 813 1.32 -0.54 -11.95
C ARG A 813 2.83 -0.55 -12.23
N GLN A 814 3.36 -1.67 -12.76
CA GLN A 814 4.77 -1.78 -13.13
C GLN A 814 5.17 -0.74 -14.19
N LEU A 815 4.35 -0.51 -15.22
CA LEU A 815 4.63 0.53 -16.23
C LEU A 815 4.77 1.94 -15.63
N TYR A 816 4.01 2.28 -14.59
CA TYR A 816 4.16 3.56 -13.89
C TYR A 816 5.43 3.60 -13.04
N GLN A 817 5.76 2.50 -12.35
CA GLN A 817 6.99 2.38 -11.56
C GLN A 817 8.24 2.49 -12.45
N ASP A 818 8.23 1.86 -13.62
CA ASP A 818 9.30 1.94 -14.61
C ASP A 818 9.38 3.33 -15.25
N ARG A 819 8.26 3.89 -15.70
CA ARG A 819 8.23 5.18 -16.40
C ARG A 819 8.71 6.35 -15.53
N PHE A 820 8.49 6.28 -14.23
CA PHE A 820 8.87 7.31 -13.26
C PHE A 820 9.97 6.86 -12.28
N ALA A 821 10.73 5.82 -12.63
CA ALA A 821 11.87 5.38 -11.82
C ALA A 821 12.86 6.53 -11.57
N GLY A 822 13.24 6.72 -10.30
CA GLY A 822 14.17 7.77 -9.86
C GLY A 822 13.57 9.18 -9.70
N GLU A 823 12.35 9.44 -10.16
CA GLU A 823 11.66 10.71 -9.95
C GLU A 823 11.47 11.01 -8.46
N LYS A 824 11.74 12.25 -8.02
CA LYS A 824 11.54 12.65 -6.60
C LYS A 824 10.20 13.34 -6.37
N LEU A 825 9.60 13.89 -7.43
CA LEU A 825 8.31 14.60 -7.38
C LEU A 825 7.15 13.79 -7.97
N VAL A 826 7.33 12.48 -8.15
CA VAL A 826 6.26 11.51 -8.49
C VAL A 826 6.36 10.33 -7.53
N LYS A 827 5.27 10.01 -6.83
CA LYS A 827 5.16 8.84 -5.94
C LYS A 827 4.09 7.90 -6.48
N ILE A 828 4.44 6.62 -6.64
CA ILE A 828 3.52 5.57 -7.11
C ILE A 828 3.06 4.74 -5.92
N SER A 829 1.76 4.80 -5.61
CA SER A 829 1.11 4.08 -4.52
C SER A 829 0.33 2.86 -5.02
N GLY A 830 0.18 1.84 -4.18
CA GLY A 830 -0.81 0.79 -4.42
C GLY A 830 -2.23 1.26 -4.08
N ASP A 831 -2.34 2.06 -3.01
CA ASP A 831 -3.60 2.53 -2.44
C ASP A 831 -4.17 3.73 -3.20
N THR A 832 -5.36 4.17 -2.78
CA THR A 832 -6.01 5.35 -3.35
C THR A 832 -5.38 6.65 -2.83
N PRO A 833 -4.77 7.48 -3.69
CA PRO A 833 -4.25 8.78 -3.27
C PRO A 833 -5.40 9.73 -2.96
N SER A 834 -5.29 10.49 -1.87
CA SER A 834 -6.35 11.41 -1.43
C SER A 834 -5.93 12.88 -1.47
N VAL A 835 -6.91 13.78 -1.64
CA VAL A 835 -6.72 15.24 -1.58
C VAL A 835 -6.09 15.65 -0.26
N LYS A 836 -6.58 15.09 0.87
CA LYS A 836 -6.12 15.43 2.22
C LYS A 836 -4.64 15.10 2.45
N GLN A 837 -4.11 14.07 1.79
CA GLN A 837 -2.70 13.69 1.89
C GLN A 837 -1.79 14.51 0.96
N ILE A 838 -2.31 14.99 -0.18
CA ILE A 838 -1.51 15.72 -1.17
C ILE A 838 -1.50 17.23 -0.97
N ALA A 839 -2.51 17.79 -0.31
CA ALA A 839 -2.58 19.23 -0.05
C ALA A 839 -1.35 19.67 0.76
N GLY A 840 -0.65 20.70 0.29
CA GLY A 840 0.63 21.15 0.86
C GLY A 840 1.84 20.27 0.51
N LYS A 841 1.75 19.32 -0.44
CA LYS A 841 2.88 18.49 -0.89
C LYS A 841 3.38 18.84 -2.30
N HIS A 842 4.69 18.68 -2.47
CA HIS A 842 5.44 19.08 -3.67
C HIS A 842 5.50 18.00 -4.77
N HIS A 843 4.91 16.82 -4.54
CA HIS A 843 4.90 15.69 -5.48
C HIS A 843 3.51 15.41 -6.06
N VAL A 844 3.49 14.62 -7.13
CA VAL A 844 2.30 13.95 -7.69
C VAL A 844 2.18 12.57 -7.04
N SER A 845 0.98 12.18 -6.64
CA SER A 845 0.70 10.81 -6.15
C SER A 845 -0.23 10.09 -7.12
N ILE A 846 0.20 8.93 -7.62
CA ILE A 846 -0.55 8.11 -8.58
C ILE A 846 -0.83 6.75 -7.94
N GLY A 847 -2.08 6.28 -7.98
CA GLY A 847 -2.48 5.00 -7.41
C GLY A 847 -3.86 4.54 -7.88
N SER A 848 -4.53 3.70 -7.08
CA SER A 848 -5.80 3.05 -7.45
C SER A 848 -5.77 2.32 -8.80
N PHE A 849 -4.73 1.53 -9.08
CA PHE A 849 -4.59 0.81 -10.36
C PHE A 849 -5.64 -0.30 -10.51
N ALA A 850 -6.86 0.05 -10.89
CA ALA A 850 -7.95 -0.89 -11.13
C ALA A 850 -8.04 -1.25 -12.61
N VAL A 851 -8.40 -2.49 -12.91
CA VAL A 851 -8.74 -2.92 -14.28
C VAL A 851 -10.10 -3.62 -14.24
N HIS A 852 -10.94 -3.32 -15.23
CA HIS A 852 -12.20 -4.03 -15.43
C HIS A 852 -11.97 -5.54 -15.60
N SER A 853 -12.93 -6.39 -15.22
CA SER A 853 -12.81 -7.86 -15.28
C SER A 853 -12.46 -8.40 -16.67
N GLY A 854 -12.93 -7.74 -17.74
CA GLY A 854 -12.54 -8.05 -19.12
C GLY A 854 -11.14 -7.56 -19.55
N GLY A 855 -10.36 -6.94 -18.65
CA GLY A 855 -8.98 -6.47 -18.86
C GLY A 855 -8.77 -5.30 -19.84
N GLN A 856 -9.80 -4.87 -20.58
CA GLN A 856 -9.71 -3.86 -21.65
C GLN A 856 -9.94 -2.40 -21.21
N ARG A 857 -10.08 -2.14 -19.90
CA ARG A 857 -10.23 -0.77 -19.37
C ARG A 857 -9.56 -0.65 -18.02
N ALA A 858 -8.59 0.25 -17.92
CA ALA A 858 -7.98 0.62 -16.66
C ALA A 858 -8.68 1.85 -16.06
N VAL A 859 -8.57 2.01 -14.76
CA VAL A 859 -8.83 3.25 -14.04
C VAL A 859 -7.63 3.52 -13.15
N VAL A 860 -7.15 4.76 -13.14
CA VAL A 860 -6.10 5.22 -12.22
C VAL A 860 -6.55 6.52 -11.55
N ASN A 861 -6.14 6.73 -10.31
CA ASN A 861 -6.33 7.99 -9.61
C ASN A 861 -5.00 8.75 -9.50
N VAL A 862 -5.06 10.06 -9.71
CA VAL A 862 -3.91 10.96 -9.56
C VAL A 862 -4.28 12.12 -8.68
N THR A 863 -3.47 12.41 -7.65
CA THR A 863 -3.62 13.64 -6.86
C THR A 863 -2.36 14.49 -6.91
N ILE A 864 -2.56 15.81 -6.93
CA ILE A 864 -1.48 16.82 -6.84
C ILE A 864 -1.97 17.99 -5.99
N ASP A 865 -1.08 18.73 -5.34
CA ASP A 865 -1.41 20.08 -4.89
C ASP A 865 -1.43 21.04 -6.09
N ASN A 866 -2.55 21.75 -6.30
CA ASN A 866 -2.75 22.62 -7.47
C ASN A 866 -1.96 23.94 -7.42
N LEU A 867 -1.46 24.35 -6.25
CA LEU A 867 -0.63 25.54 -6.06
C LEU A 867 0.86 25.19 -6.09
N LEU A 868 1.24 24.00 -5.62
CA LEU A 868 2.61 23.51 -5.54
C LEU A 868 3.02 22.76 -6.81
N LYS A 869 2.92 21.42 -6.86
CA LYS A 869 3.33 20.64 -8.06
C LYS A 869 2.45 20.94 -9.28
N GLY A 870 1.26 21.49 -9.08
CA GLY A 870 0.41 22.02 -10.15
C GLY A 870 0.81 23.41 -10.67
N ALA A 871 1.71 24.14 -9.99
CA ALA A 871 2.17 25.46 -10.43
C ALA A 871 3.53 25.89 -9.85
N ALA A 872 3.63 26.29 -8.58
CA ALA A 872 4.82 26.95 -8.01
C ALA A 872 6.06 26.04 -7.91
N THR A 873 5.89 24.77 -7.51
CA THR A 873 6.98 23.78 -7.49
C THR A 873 7.41 23.41 -8.91
N GLN A 874 6.45 23.31 -9.83
CA GLN A 874 6.72 23.05 -11.25
C GLN A 874 7.56 24.20 -11.84
N CYS A 875 7.19 25.44 -11.52
CA CYS A 875 7.94 26.63 -11.89
C CYS A 875 9.37 26.59 -11.34
N LEU A 876 9.55 26.29 -10.05
CA LEU A 876 10.88 26.22 -9.46
C LEU A 876 11.73 25.10 -10.07
N GLN A 877 11.18 23.92 -10.31
CA GLN A 877 11.88 22.81 -10.99
C GLN A 877 12.34 23.21 -12.40
N ASN A 878 11.49 23.92 -13.15
CA ASN A 878 11.82 24.47 -14.46
C ASN A 878 12.91 25.55 -14.38
N MET A 879 12.83 26.46 -13.40
CA MET A 879 13.85 27.50 -13.16
C MET A 879 15.20 26.89 -12.77
N ASN A 880 15.21 25.86 -11.92
CA ASN A 880 16.42 25.14 -11.52
C ASN A 880 17.14 24.55 -12.74
N LEU A 881 16.38 23.88 -13.61
CA LEU A 881 16.90 23.30 -14.85
C LEU A 881 17.49 24.39 -15.76
N ALA A 882 16.71 25.43 -16.07
CA ALA A 882 17.08 26.48 -17.02
C ALA A 882 18.18 27.45 -16.55
N LEU A 883 18.40 27.56 -15.23
CA LEU A 883 19.43 28.43 -14.65
C LEU A 883 20.70 27.67 -14.23
N GLY A 884 20.77 26.35 -14.42
CA GLY A 884 21.96 25.54 -14.10
C GLY A 884 22.11 25.21 -12.60
N TYR A 885 21.01 25.10 -11.86
CA TYR A 885 20.99 24.61 -10.47
C TYR A 885 20.63 23.13 -10.40
N ALA A 886 20.80 22.49 -9.23
CA ALA A 886 20.35 21.12 -9.07
C ALA A 886 18.82 21.05 -9.18
N GLU A 887 18.28 20.07 -9.93
CA GLU A 887 16.86 20.05 -10.33
C GLU A 887 15.85 20.22 -9.18
N TYR A 888 16.16 19.64 -8.01
CA TYR A 888 15.31 19.65 -6.81
C TYR A 888 15.75 20.66 -5.74
N GLU A 889 16.67 21.56 -6.06
CA GLU A 889 17.19 22.55 -5.13
C GLU A 889 16.07 23.50 -4.66
N GLY A 890 16.04 23.81 -3.36
CA GLY A 890 14.97 24.60 -2.74
C GLY A 890 13.58 23.94 -2.68
N ILE A 891 13.38 22.73 -3.20
CA ILE A 891 12.11 22.01 -3.19
C ILE A 891 12.10 20.96 -2.05
N PRO A 892 11.14 21.00 -1.11
CA PRO A 892 10.96 19.93 -0.11
C PRO A 892 10.56 18.60 -0.76
N LEU A 893 11.17 17.50 -0.31
CA LEU A 893 11.01 16.15 -0.92
C LEU A 893 10.26 15.14 -0.02
N ASP A 894 9.81 15.57 1.16
CA ASP A 894 9.13 14.76 2.17
C ASP A 894 7.66 14.43 1.81
#